data_AF-A0A6I1FPC7-F1
#
_entry.id   AF-A0A6I1FPC7-F1
#
_cell.length_a   1.000
_cell.length_b   1.000
_cell.length_c   1.000
_cell.angle_alpha   90.00
_cell.angle_beta   90.00
_cell.angle_gamma   90.00
#
_symmetry.space_group_name_H-M   'P 1'
#
loop_
_entity.id
_entity.type
_entity.pdbx_description
1 polymer ?
#
loop_
_entity_poly.entity_id
_entity_poly.type
_entity_poly.pdbx_seq_one_letter_code
_entity_poly.pdbx_strand_id
1 'polypeptide(L)'
;MKTLNQTKLDPVTFEVLKNAFINLADQMSDQLLRTCYSFTIYNRDFSSALCDAEGNTVVQGTQDIAVHVGTLHFTAKAVIEDFKDDIHPGDVFLINDPYQGGTHFNDVRVIRPVFYENKLIAFMQVNGHWPDVGGASPGSFDVTAKEHYGEGIRIPPLRLWNKGKYLKDVANMLVSNMRVPEERLGDFRAQVESTKAAEIRLIGLVGKYGLDTVLAAFEEVQNYVERMAKSKISNLPNGTWETVDYIDMDPEQEERLIPIKIKMTIQGDKIHYDLSGSHPYIGCFLNSGFGSSFAALVGGTKAFFPDIPLNSGFYRVLETELPEGSVVNAPHPIAVTGFCSGSYEKIMNAVFELWSNLMPERAIACSFNMEYFLVGGWDKRKGYNNYFMWYDWMAGGHGGRNGRDGSNAISSIFGVGMTIQPCEGQERLTPVVTTKHEIITDSGGPGEYRGGCGVEKGGTLTNVGDSLMSYCSDRSRSITWGIFGGLPSYPHGAWINPGKDDEQFLGTVFSNLKVKEGDSFIRPSAGGGGLGDPLKRSSQLVLEDVMDDYVSIERAKKDYGVVIIEIDAEKDEYEIDYNETELTRAYIRQNRKKWLKEDMKIVYEKYQKGDIDKLDLIRQYGVIIDFSTGKLLETSTQQFREMLQERAASYW
;
A
#
# COMPACT_ATOMS: atom_id res chain seq x y z
N MET A 1 6.17 -37.98 -22.83
CA MET A 1 6.31 -37.05 -23.96
C MET A 1 4.92 -36.66 -24.44
N LYS A 2 4.29 -35.66 -23.81
CA LYS A 2 3.10 -35.00 -24.34
C LYS A 2 3.58 -33.76 -25.09
N THR A 3 3.10 -33.63 -26.31
CA THR A 3 3.35 -32.58 -27.29
C THR A 3 3.43 -31.18 -26.66
N LEU A 4 4.57 -30.51 -26.87
CA LEU A 4 4.65 -29.04 -26.82
C LEU A 4 3.54 -28.52 -27.74
N ASN A 5 2.56 -27.80 -27.20
CA ASN A 5 1.60 -27.07 -28.01
C ASN A 5 2.39 -26.21 -28.99
N GLN A 6 2.25 -26.48 -30.29
CA GLN A 6 2.74 -25.58 -31.33
C GLN A 6 2.04 -24.24 -31.12
N THR A 7 2.75 -23.26 -30.58
CA THR A 7 2.31 -21.87 -30.61
C THR A 7 2.10 -21.52 -32.09
N LYS A 8 0.91 -21.02 -32.45
CA LYS A 8 0.61 -20.55 -33.81
C LYS A 8 1.52 -19.39 -34.24
N LEU A 9 2.19 -18.77 -33.28
CA LEU A 9 3.14 -17.66 -33.46
C LEU A 9 4.57 -18.20 -33.41
N ASP A 10 5.40 -17.73 -34.35
CA ASP A 10 6.84 -17.92 -34.23
C ASP A 10 7.38 -17.09 -33.05
N PRO A 11 8.50 -17.51 -32.43
CA PRO A 11 9.02 -16.85 -31.23
C PRO A 11 9.41 -15.38 -31.44
N VAL A 12 9.83 -14.99 -32.65
CA VAL A 12 10.23 -13.62 -32.93
C VAL A 12 9.00 -12.72 -32.98
N THR A 13 7.96 -13.12 -33.68
CA THR A 13 6.69 -12.37 -33.73
C THR A 13 6.05 -12.28 -32.35
N PHE A 14 6.06 -13.36 -31.57
CA PHE A 14 5.57 -13.34 -30.19
C PHE A 14 6.31 -12.30 -29.33
N GLU A 15 7.65 -12.32 -29.31
CA GLU A 15 8.43 -11.38 -28.52
C GLU A 15 8.22 -9.93 -28.97
N VAL A 16 8.13 -9.69 -30.29
CA VAL A 16 7.85 -8.34 -30.82
C VAL A 16 6.47 -7.85 -30.38
N LEU A 17 5.42 -8.67 -30.49
CA LEU A 17 4.06 -8.29 -30.10
C LEU A 17 3.91 -8.12 -28.59
N LYS A 18 4.48 -9.03 -27.78
CA LYS A 18 4.50 -8.90 -26.32
C LYS A 18 5.10 -7.56 -25.90
N ASN A 19 6.28 -7.21 -26.42
CA ASN A 19 6.92 -5.92 -26.10
C ASN A 19 6.12 -4.73 -26.67
N ALA A 20 5.48 -4.87 -27.84
CA ALA A 20 4.62 -3.82 -28.38
C ALA A 20 3.38 -3.56 -27.52
N PHE A 21 2.80 -4.59 -26.90
CA PHE A 21 1.68 -4.45 -25.97
C PHE A 21 2.10 -3.77 -24.68
N ILE A 22 3.25 -4.16 -24.11
CA ILE A 22 3.81 -3.48 -22.92
C ILE A 22 4.04 -2.00 -23.22
N ASN A 23 4.69 -1.70 -24.36
CA ASN A 23 4.94 -0.33 -24.77
C ASN A 23 3.64 0.47 -24.99
N LEU A 24 2.58 -0.18 -25.45
CA LEU A 24 1.26 0.44 -25.60
C LEU A 24 0.67 0.82 -24.23
N ALA A 25 0.77 -0.06 -23.23
CA ALA A 25 0.35 0.27 -21.85
C ALA A 25 1.19 1.44 -21.29
N ASP A 26 2.52 1.36 -21.40
CA ASP A 26 3.40 2.43 -20.93
C ASP A 26 3.16 3.78 -21.64
N GLN A 27 2.77 3.76 -22.92
CA GLN A 27 2.38 4.98 -23.65
C GLN A 27 1.09 5.60 -23.09
N MET A 28 0.10 4.81 -22.67
CA MET A 28 -1.07 5.35 -21.96
C MET A 28 -0.66 6.04 -20.67
N SER A 29 0.24 5.39 -19.92
CA SER A 29 0.79 5.90 -18.66
C SER A 29 1.56 7.22 -18.85
N ASP A 30 2.45 7.33 -19.85
CA ASP A 30 3.18 8.58 -20.13
C ASP A 30 2.26 9.70 -20.63
N GLN A 31 1.28 9.38 -21.48
CA GLN A 31 0.28 10.34 -21.93
C GLN A 31 -0.54 10.90 -20.77
N LEU A 32 -0.96 10.05 -19.82
CA LEU A 32 -1.69 10.48 -18.64
C LEU A 32 -0.83 11.39 -17.78
N LEU A 33 0.39 10.96 -17.44
CA LEU A 33 1.31 11.71 -16.58
C LEU A 33 1.59 13.14 -17.10
N ARG A 34 1.64 13.32 -18.42
CA ARG A 34 1.91 14.62 -19.05
C ARG A 34 0.68 15.53 -19.16
N THR A 35 -0.52 14.98 -19.02
CA THR A 35 -1.78 15.69 -19.30
C THR A 35 -2.75 15.72 -18.12
N CYS A 36 -2.43 15.04 -17.02
CA CYS A 36 -3.18 15.08 -15.78
C CYS A 36 -3.16 16.47 -15.13
N TYR A 37 -4.14 16.69 -14.26
CA TYR A 37 -4.37 17.94 -13.55
C TYR A 37 -4.10 17.76 -12.06
N SER A 38 -4.55 16.67 -11.45
CA SER A 38 -4.33 16.45 -10.03
C SER A 38 -2.87 16.15 -9.74
N PHE A 39 -2.43 16.66 -8.59
CA PHE A 39 -1.10 16.37 -8.07
C PHE A 39 -0.95 14.88 -7.72
N THR A 40 -2.05 14.20 -7.38
CA THR A 40 -2.06 12.77 -7.07
C THR A 40 -1.66 11.92 -8.29
N ILE A 41 -2.33 12.11 -9.44
CA ILE A 41 -1.98 11.41 -10.68
C ILE A 41 -0.58 11.85 -11.17
N TYR A 42 -0.21 13.12 -11.00
CA TYR A 42 1.13 13.59 -11.34
C TYR A 42 2.24 12.85 -10.57
N ASN A 43 1.96 12.41 -9.34
CA ASN A 43 2.88 11.60 -8.52
C ASN A 43 2.66 10.09 -8.69
N ARG A 44 2.11 9.69 -9.84
CA ARG A 44 1.99 8.31 -10.33
C ARG A 44 1.03 7.40 -9.58
N ASP A 45 0.02 7.96 -8.91
CA ASP A 45 -1.10 7.18 -8.41
C ASP A 45 -2.13 6.89 -9.53
N PHE A 46 -1.71 6.04 -10.47
CA PHE A 46 -2.49 5.60 -11.61
C PHE A 46 -1.97 4.26 -12.13
N SER A 47 -2.75 3.59 -12.99
CA SER A 47 -2.30 2.39 -13.71
C SER A 47 -3.03 2.25 -15.03
N SER A 48 -2.44 1.51 -15.97
CA SER A 48 -3.02 1.29 -17.29
C SER A 48 -2.95 -0.18 -17.70
N ALA A 49 -3.93 -0.62 -18.49
CA ALA A 49 -3.98 -2.00 -18.97
C ALA A 49 -4.62 -2.14 -20.34
N LEU A 50 -4.13 -3.14 -21.06
CA LEU A 50 -4.77 -3.71 -22.22
C LEU A 50 -5.44 -5.02 -21.78
N CYS A 51 -6.75 -5.09 -21.95
CA CYS A 51 -7.54 -6.29 -21.74
C CYS A 51 -8.02 -6.86 -23.08
N ASP A 52 -8.18 -8.18 -23.17
CA ASP A 52 -8.80 -8.83 -24.32
C ASP A 52 -10.33 -8.59 -24.35
N ALA A 53 -11.01 -9.11 -25.37
CA ALA A 53 -12.45 -8.92 -25.55
C ALA A 53 -13.30 -9.55 -24.42
N GLU A 54 -12.73 -10.44 -23.60
CA GLU A 54 -13.38 -11.04 -22.43
C GLU A 54 -13.03 -10.28 -21.13
N GLY A 55 -12.29 -9.18 -21.24
CA GLY A 55 -11.86 -8.37 -20.11
C GLY A 55 -10.69 -8.97 -19.33
N ASN A 56 -10.04 -10.03 -19.81
CA ASN A 56 -8.83 -10.55 -19.15
C ASN A 56 -7.65 -9.63 -19.46
N THR A 57 -6.85 -9.29 -18.45
CA THR A 57 -5.68 -8.44 -18.62
C THR A 57 -4.61 -9.17 -19.41
N VAL A 58 -4.21 -8.60 -20.55
CA VAL A 58 -3.11 -9.10 -21.41
C VAL A 58 -1.78 -8.56 -20.89
N VAL A 59 -1.73 -7.25 -20.64
CA VAL A 59 -0.58 -6.53 -20.07
C VAL A 59 -1.08 -5.34 -19.24
N GLN A 60 -0.23 -4.90 -18.32
CA GLN A 60 -0.39 -3.69 -17.53
C GLN A 60 0.88 -2.82 -17.64
N GLY A 61 0.81 -1.57 -17.20
CA GLY A 61 1.96 -0.67 -17.19
C GLY A 61 3.09 -1.19 -16.30
N THR A 62 4.34 -0.90 -16.70
CA THR A 62 5.55 -1.41 -16.03
C THR A 62 5.89 -0.69 -14.73
N GLN A 63 5.36 0.51 -14.55
CA GLN A 63 5.56 1.39 -13.39
C GLN A 63 4.24 1.69 -12.68
N ASP A 64 3.28 0.78 -12.81
CA ASP A 64 1.97 0.85 -12.19
C ASP A 64 2.05 0.41 -10.72
N ILE A 65 1.04 0.78 -9.92
CA ILE A 65 1.05 0.49 -8.49
C ILE A 65 0.48 -0.90 -8.16
N ALA A 66 0.98 -1.51 -7.08
CA ALA A 66 0.68 -2.90 -6.74
C ALA A 66 -0.80 -3.12 -6.38
N VAL A 67 -1.51 -2.11 -5.89
CA VAL A 67 -2.93 -2.23 -5.52
C VAL A 67 -3.87 -2.43 -6.71
N HIS A 68 -3.54 -1.92 -7.90
CA HIS A 68 -4.39 -2.10 -9.08
C HIS A 68 -4.21 -3.49 -9.70
N VAL A 69 -3.10 -4.14 -9.41
CA VAL A 69 -2.79 -5.49 -9.87
C VAL A 69 -3.90 -6.45 -9.46
N GLY A 70 -4.40 -7.23 -10.41
CA GLY A 70 -5.47 -8.18 -10.12
C GLY A 70 -6.86 -7.54 -10.03
N THR A 71 -7.02 -6.22 -10.19
CA THR A 71 -8.36 -5.59 -10.18
C THR A 71 -8.83 -5.10 -11.54
N LEU A 72 -7.89 -4.78 -12.45
CA LEU A 72 -8.22 -4.15 -13.74
C LEU A 72 -9.18 -5.04 -14.58
N HIS A 73 -8.92 -6.35 -14.59
CA HIS A 73 -9.77 -7.33 -15.27
C HIS A 73 -11.21 -7.39 -14.72
N PHE A 74 -11.42 -7.24 -13.41
CA PHE A 74 -12.77 -7.24 -12.83
C PHE A 74 -13.60 -6.06 -13.33
N THR A 75 -13.00 -4.87 -13.38
CA THR A 75 -13.73 -3.68 -13.83
C THR A 75 -14.00 -3.68 -15.33
N ALA A 76 -13.14 -4.29 -16.15
CA ALA A 76 -13.45 -4.54 -17.56
C ALA A 76 -14.63 -5.51 -17.70
N LYS A 77 -14.64 -6.60 -16.92
CA LYS A 77 -15.73 -7.57 -16.88
C LYS A 77 -17.03 -6.97 -16.37
N ALA A 78 -16.99 -6.09 -15.37
CA ALA A 78 -18.16 -5.36 -14.89
C ALA A 78 -18.84 -4.54 -16.00
N VAL A 79 -18.06 -3.85 -16.85
CA VAL A 79 -18.60 -3.14 -18.03
C VAL A 79 -19.23 -4.12 -19.03
N ILE A 80 -18.60 -5.27 -19.29
CA ILE A 80 -19.14 -6.30 -20.18
C ILE A 80 -20.46 -6.86 -19.63
N GLU A 81 -20.53 -7.13 -18.33
CA GLU A 81 -21.70 -7.71 -17.67
C GLU A 81 -22.90 -6.75 -17.63
N ASP A 82 -22.65 -5.47 -17.38
CA ASP A 82 -23.70 -4.45 -17.30
C ASP A 82 -24.24 -4.06 -18.68
N PHE A 83 -23.37 -3.85 -19.67
CA PHE A 83 -23.77 -3.35 -20.99
C PHE A 83 -24.02 -4.45 -22.03
N LYS A 84 -23.42 -5.63 -21.86
CA LYS A 84 -23.59 -6.80 -22.75
C LYS A 84 -23.40 -6.41 -24.22
N ASP A 85 -24.43 -6.58 -25.05
CA ASP A 85 -24.40 -6.27 -26.48
C ASP A 85 -24.52 -4.76 -26.79
N ASP A 86 -24.83 -3.91 -25.80
CA ASP A 86 -24.86 -2.44 -25.93
C ASP A 86 -23.47 -1.83 -25.70
N ILE A 87 -22.46 -2.37 -26.36
CA ILE A 87 -21.10 -1.84 -26.39
C ILE A 87 -20.76 -1.55 -27.85
N HIS A 88 -20.39 -0.31 -28.15
CA HIS A 88 -20.25 0.16 -29.53
C HIS A 88 -18.94 0.92 -29.78
N PRO A 89 -18.48 0.98 -31.06
CA PRO A 89 -17.35 1.82 -31.43
C PRO A 89 -17.54 3.27 -30.99
N GLY A 90 -16.51 3.83 -30.34
CA GLY A 90 -16.53 5.20 -29.83
C GLY A 90 -17.23 5.38 -28.48
N ASP A 91 -17.68 4.29 -27.84
CA ASP A 91 -18.10 4.35 -26.45
C ASP A 91 -16.91 4.54 -25.50
N VAL A 92 -17.13 5.17 -24.36
CA VAL A 92 -16.18 5.24 -23.25
C VAL A 92 -16.94 5.15 -21.94
N PHE A 93 -16.48 4.28 -21.05
CA PHE A 93 -17.10 3.99 -19.76
C PHE A 93 -16.24 4.50 -18.60
N LEU A 94 -16.89 4.76 -17.47
CA LEU A 94 -16.32 5.17 -16.20
C LEU A 94 -16.80 4.22 -15.10
N ILE A 95 -15.93 3.85 -14.16
CA ILE A 95 -16.27 3.01 -13.01
C ILE A 95 -15.30 3.29 -11.84
N ASN A 96 -15.81 3.32 -10.61
CA ASN A 96 -14.98 3.34 -9.37
C ASN A 96 -15.52 2.38 -8.29
N ASP A 97 -16.46 1.51 -8.65
CA ASP A 97 -17.25 0.70 -7.72
C ASP A 97 -16.42 -0.42 -7.06
N PRO A 98 -16.09 -0.33 -5.75
CA PRO A 98 -15.30 -1.35 -5.07
C PRO A 98 -16.03 -2.69 -4.95
N TYR A 99 -17.37 -2.67 -4.97
CA TYR A 99 -18.19 -3.90 -4.89
C TYR A 99 -18.30 -4.62 -6.24
N GLN A 100 -17.77 -4.04 -7.32
CA GLN A 100 -17.64 -4.68 -8.64
C GLN A 100 -16.16 -4.95 -9.01
N GLY A 101 -15.34 -5.21 -8.00
CA GLY A 101 -13.93 -5.56 -8.17
C GLY A 101 -13.00 -4.36 -8.38
N GLY A 102 -13.48 -3.14 -8.13
CA GLY A 102 -12.64 -1.97 -7.90
C GLY A 102 -11.89 -2.05 -6.56
N THR A 103 -11.17 -0.97 -6.24
CA THR A 103 -10.36 -0.84 -5.03
C THR A 103 -11.06 0.02 -3.97
N HIS A 104 -11.23 1.31 -4.26
CA HIS A 104 -12.07 2.26 -3.52
C HIS A 104 -12.57 3.38 -4.43
N PHE A 105 -13.41 4.28 -3.92
CA PHE A 105 -14.09 5.28 -4.75
C PHE A 105 -13.16 6.31 -5.39
N ASN A 106 -12.01 6.63 -4.79
CA ASN A 106 -11.08 7.57 -5.38
C ASN A 106 -10.36 6.98 -6.62
N ASP A 107 -10.29 5.66 -6.75
CA ASP A 107 -9.73 5.00 -7.92
C ASP A 107 -10.76 4.95 -9.07
N VAL A 108 -10.73 5.99 -9.91
CA VAL A 108 -11.68 6.14 -11.01
C VAL A 108 -11.07 5.64 -12.32
N ARG A 109 -11.76 4.70 -12.96
CA ARG A 109 -11.28 3.99 -14.15
C ARG A 109 -12.03 4.42 -15.39
N VAL A 110 -11.28 4.78 -16.42
CA VAL A 110 -11.79 4.95 -17.78
C VAL A 110 -11.55 3.65 -18.55
N ILE A 111 -12.59 3.13 -19.19
CA ILE A 111 -12.55 1.90 -19.98
C ILE A 111 -13.09 2.19 -21.39
N ARG A 112 -12.28 1.86 -22.40
CA ARG A 112 -12.61 2.06 -23.80
C ARG A 112 -12.62 0.73 -24.56
N PRO A 113 -13.77 0.29 -25.11
CA PRO A 113 -13.78 -0.83 -26.04
C PRO A 113 -13.07 -0.46 -27.35
N VAL A 114 -12.29 -1.37 -27.90
CA VAL A 114 -11.59 -1.21 -29.18
C VAL A 114 -12.19 -2.16 -30.20
N PHE A 115 -12.55 -1.60 -31.36
CA PHE A 115 -13.16 -2.34 -32.46
C PHE A 115 -12.28 -2.38 -33.71
N TYR A 116 -12.27 -3.51 -34.40
CA TYR A 116 -11.71 -3.65 -35.74
C TYR A 116 -12.76 -4.31 -36.66
N GLU A 117 -13.11 -3.68 -37.78
CA GLU A 117 -14.14 -4.16 -38.71
C GLU A 117 -15.48 -4.53 -38.01
N ASN A 118 -15.93 -3.69 -37.06
CA ASN A 118 -17.12 -3.88 -36.22
C ASN A 118 -17.07 -5.07 -35.24
N LYS A 119 -15.91 -5.72 -35.08
CA LYS A 119 -15.69 -6.73 -34.03
C LYS A 119 -15.02 -6.08 -32.82
N LEU A 120 -15.57 -6.31 -31.62
CA LEU A 120 -14.89 -5.97 -30.35
C LEU A 120 -13.68 -6.87 -30.18
N ILE A 121 -12.48 -6.28 -30.02
CA ILE A 121 -11.22 -7.04 -29.95
C ILE A 121 -10.47 -6.87 -28.64
N ALA A 122 -10.72 -5.78 -27.91
CA ALA A 122 -10.01 -5.44 -26.68
C ALA A 122 -10.72 -4.36 -25.88
N PHE A 123 -10.26 -4.14 -24.66
CA PHE A 123 -10.52 -2.94 -23.87
C PHE A 123 -9.21 -2.26 -23.49
N MET A 124 -9.14 -0.94 -23.65
CA MET A 124 -8.08 -0.10 -23.08
C MET A 124 -8.58 0.50 -21.78
N GLN A 125 -7.77 0.42 -20.74
CA GLN A 125 -8.15 0.89 -19.42
C GLN A 125 -7.07 1.76 -18.79
N VAL A 126 -7.50 2.83 -18.11
CA VAL A 126 -6.65 3.67 -17.28
C VAL A 126 -7.37 3.98 -15.97
N ASN A 127 -6.78 3.57 -14.85
CA ASN A 127 -7.15 3.99 -13.50
C ASN A 127 -6.41 5.27 -13.15
N GLY A 128 -7.07 6.24 -12.53
CA GLY A 128 -6.42 7.39 -11.90
C GLY A 128 -7.06 7.67 -10.55
N HIS A 129 -6.23 7.90 -9.53
CA HIS A 129 -6.72 8.25 -8.21
C HIS A 129 -7.13 9.72 -8.17
N TRP A 130 -8.43 9.97 -8.07
CA TRP A 130 -8.99 11.31 -7.95
C TRP A 130 -8.91 11.77 -6.50
N PRO A 131 -8.33 12.94 -6.19
CA PRO A 131 -8.11 13.34 -4.80
C PRO A 131 -9.37 13.48 -3.96
N ASP A 132 -10.54 13.66 -4.58
CA ASP A 132 -11.84 13.72 -3.90
C ASP A 132 -12.94 13.28 -4.85
N VAL A 133 -13.88 12.50 -4.33
CA VAL A 133 -15.05 12.01 -5.06
C VAL A 133 -16.36 12.34 -4.35
N GLY A 134 -16.40 13.44 -3.58
CA GLY A 134 -17.62 13.96 -2.98
C GLY A 134 -18.01 13.37 -1.63
N GLY A 135 -17.08 12.75 -0.90
CA GLY A 135 -17.33 12.21 0.44
C GLY A 135 -17.57 13.29 1.50
N ALA A 136 -17.97 12.87 2.70
CA ALA A 136 -18.30 13.76 3.82
C ALA A 136 -17.10 14.63 4.23
N SER A 137 -15.90 14.07 4.21
CA SER A 137 -14.64 14.77 4.46
C SER A 137 -13.96 15.20 3.15
N PRO A 138 -13.24 16.34 3.12
CA PRO A 138 -12.35 16.64 2.00
C PRO A 138 -11.36 15.51 1.80
N GLY A 139 -11.25 15.04 0.57
CA GLY A 139 -10.41 13.91 0.21
C GLY A 139 -11.15 12.58 0.10
N SER A 140 -12.43 12.54 0.52
CA SER A 140 -13.25 11.32 0.60
C SER A 140 -12.83 10.29 1.66
N PHE A 141 -11.86 10.61 2.52
CA PHE A 141 -11.46 9.75 3.64
C PHE A 141 -12.15 10.21 4.93
N ASP A 142 -13.27 9.57 5.24
CA ASP A 142 -13.92 9.68 6.53
C ASP A 142 -13.78 8.37 7.33
N VAL A 143 -12.87 8.33 8.29
CA VAL A 143 -12.68 7.14 9.14
C VAL A 143 -13.91 6.79 9.98
N THR A 144 -14.81 7.74 10.19
CA THR A 144 -16.06 7.49 10.93
C THR A 144 -17.18 6.90 10.07
N ALA A 145 -16.96 6.77 8.75
CA ALA A 145 -17.92 6.17 7.85
C ALA A 145 -18.11 4.68 8.16
N LYS A 146 -19.37 4.28 8.31
CA LYS A 146 -19.80 2.88 8.46
C LYS A 146 -20.40 2.33 7.16
N GLU A 147 -20.98 3.23 6.37
CA GLU A 147 -21.57 2.95 5.08
C GLU A 147 -20.91 3.81 4.01
N HIS A 148 -20.76 3.27 2.80
CA HIS A 148 -20.09 3.94 1.69
C HIS A 148 -20.74 5.26 1.24
N TYR A 149 -22.00 5.50 1.61
CA TYR A 149 -22.69 6.77 1.31
C TYR A 149 -21.96 8.00 1.89
N GLY A 150 -21.19 7.83 2.96
CA GLY A 150 -20.32 8.88 3.52
C GLY A 150 -18.97 9.03 2.81
N GLU A 151 -18.58 8.06 1.98
CA GLU A 151 -17.24 7.98 1.37
C GLU A 151 -17.15 8.70 0.02
N GLY A 152 -18.28 8.83 -0.67
CA GLY A 152 -18.38 9.63 -1.89
C GLY A 152 -19.31 9.02 -2.92
N ILE A 153 -19.21 9.51 -4.15
CA ILE A 153 -20.05 9.04 -5.24
C ILE A 153 -19.57 7.68 -5.74
N ARG A 154 -20.47 6.70 -5.64
CA ARG A 154 -20.33 5.40 -6.29
C ARG A 154 -20.70 5.52 -7.76
N ILE A 155 -19.77 5.16 -8.63
CA ILE A 155 -19.89 5.14 -10.09
C ILE A 155 -19.88 3.66 -10.51
N PRO A 156 -21.04 3.02 -10.67
CA PRO A 156 -21.13 1.73 -11.36
C PRO A 156 -20.69 1.90 -12.83
N PRO A 157 -20.54 0.82 -13.63
CA PRO A 157 -20.32 0.93 -15.07
C PRO A 157 -21.22 2.00 -15.72
N LEU A 158 -20.63 3.12 -16.10
CA LEU A 158 -21.35 4.31 -16.56
C LEU A 158 -20.78 4.79 -17.89
N ARG A 159 -21.63 4.93 -18.91
CA ARG A 159 -21.22 5.44 -20.22
C ARG A 159 -21.07 6.96 -20.18
N LEU A 160 -19.92 7.50 -20.62
CA LEU A 160 -19.66 8.94 -20.77
C LEU A 160 -19.42 9.39 -22.22
N TRP A 161 -19.08 8.47 -23.12
CA TRP A 161 -19.26 8.65 -24.55
C TRP A 161 -20.20 7.60 -25.09
N ASN A 162 -21.20 8.03 -25.86
CA ASN A 162 -22.11 7.15 -26.58
C ASN A 162 -21.88 7.32 -28.08
N LYS A 163 -21.29 6.30 -28.72
CA LYS A 163 -20.99 6.26 -30.15
C LYS A 163 -20.23 7.52 -30.61
N GLY A 164 -19.21 7.91 -29.87
CA GLY A 164 -18.39 9.09 -30.13
C GLY A 164 -18.99 10.43 -29.66
N LYS A 165 -20.23 10.44 -29.14
CA LYS A 165 -20.85 11.65 -28.57
C LYS A 165 -20.59 11.74 -27.06
N TYR A 166 -19.92 12.82 -26.65
CA TYR A 166 -19.70 13.13 -25.24
C TYR A 166 -21.00 13.44 -24.50
N LEU A 167 -21.25 12.74 -23.40
CA LEU A 167 -22.41 12.94 -22.51
C LEU A 167 -22.07 13.98 -21.44
N LYS A 168 -22.01 15.24 -21.87
CA LYS A 168 -21.61 16.39 -21.03
C LYS A 168 -22.48 16.55 -19.79
N ASP A 169 -23.77 16.33 -19.91
CA ASP A 169 -24.74 16.36 -18.81
C ASP A 169 -24.43 15.33 -17.73
N VAL A 170 -24.11 14.09 -18.12
CA VAL A 170 -23.71 13.03 -17.18
C VAL A 170 -22.40 13.39 -16.48
N ALA A 171 -21.38 13.80 -17.24
CA ALA A 171 -20.10 14.18 -16.67
C ALA A 171 -20.23 15.38 -15.71
N ASN A 172 -21.02 16.40 -16.09
CA ASN A 172 -21.27 17.55 -15.24
C ASN A 172 -22.01 17.17 -13.96
N MET A 173 -23.00 16.27 -14.04
CA MET A 173 -23.71 15.76 -12.86
C MET A 173 -22.75 15.07 -11.89
N LEU A 174 -21.82 14.24 -12.39
CA LEU A 174 -20.81 13.58 -11.54
C LEU A 174 -19.92 14.59 -10.82
N VAL A 175 -19.20 15.43 -11.58
CA VAL A 175 -18.20 16.32 -10.99
C VAL A 175 -18.82 17.44 -10.14
N SER A 176 -20.08 17.82 -10.38
CA SER A 176 -20.77 18.81 -9.54
C SER A 176 -21.00 18.34 -8.10
N ASN A 177 -20.88 17.04 -7.85
CA ASN A 177 -20.96 16.45 -6.51
C ASN A 177 -19.57 16.24 -5.88
N MET A 178 -18.50 16.73 -6.52
CA MET A 178 -17.11 16.56 -6.05
C MET A 178 -16.48 17.93 -5.76
N ARG A 179 -15.50 17.96 -4.85
CA ARG A 179 -14.67 19.17 -4.64
C ARG A 179 -13.77 19.37 -5.88
N VAL A 180 -13.36 20.61 -6.16
CA VAL A 180 -12.45 20.97 -7.28
C VAL A 180 -12.83 20.32 -8.64
N PRO A 181 -14.07 20.49 -9.13
CA PRO A 181 -14.61 19.76 -10.28
C PRO A 181 -13.83 19.91 -11.59
N GLU A 182 -13.20 21.07 -11.81
CA GLU A 182 -12.35 21.35 -12.98
C GLU A 182 -11.17 20.37 -13.06
N GLU A 183 -10.57 20.03 -11.93
CA GLU A 183 -9.45 19.07 -11.84
C GLU A 183 -9.94 17.65 -12.17
N ARG A 184 -11.09 17.23 -11.63
CA ARG A 184 -11.68 15.89 -11.90
C ARG A 184 -12.03 15.74 -13.36
N LEU A 185 -12.58 16.80 -13.96
CA LEU A 185 -12.89 16.83 -15.39
C LEU A 185 -11.63 16.84 -16.26
N GLY A 186 -10.57 17.51 -15.81
CA GLY A 186 -9.24 17.51 -16.44
C GLY A 186 -8.61 16.12 -16.45
N ASP A 187 -8.52 15.48 -15.28
CA ASP A 187 -8.00 14.11 -15.13
C ASP A 187 -8.80 13.09 -15.93
N PHE A 188 -10.12 13.18 -15.87
CA PHE A 188 -11.00 12.36 -16.68
C PHE A 188 -10.68 12.47 -18.18
N ARG A 189 -10.56 13.69 -18.70
CA ARG A 189 -10.22 13.92 -20.11
C ARG A 189 -8.83 13.40 -20.45
N ALA A 190 -7.86 13.56 -19.54
CA ALA A 190 -6.52 12.99 -19.70
C ALA A 190 -6.58 11.46 -19.83
N GLN A 191 -7.29 10.78 -18.94
CA GLN A 191 -7.49 9.32 -19.01
C GLN A 191 -8.17 8.88 -20.32
N VAL A 192 -9.18 9.63 -20.78
CA VAL A 192 -9.88 9.37 -22.05
C VAL A 192 -8.94 9.52 -23.24
N GLU A 193 -8.11 10.56 -23.31
CA GLU A 193 -7.17 10.73 -24.42
C GLU A 193 -6.01 9.72 -24.36
N SER A 194 -5.59 9.29 -23.17
CA SER A 194 -4.62 8.19 -23.02
C SER A 194 -5.14 6.88 -23.62
N THR A 195 -6.38 6.47 -23.29
CA THR A 195 -6.97 5.25 -23.88
C THR A 195 -7.15 5.36 -25.40
N LYS A 196 -7.40 6.57 -25.92
CA LYS A 196 -7.50 6.84 -27.37
C LYS A 196 -6.17 6.67 -28.10
N ALA A 197 -5.08 7.16 -27.52
CA ALA A 197 -3.76 7.01 -28.10
C ALA A 197 -3.38 5.52 -28.25
N ALA A 198 -3.68 4.71 -27.24
CA ALA A 198 -3.50 3.28 -27.27
C ALA A 198 -4.41 2.55 -28.27
N GLU A 199 -5.68 2.94 -28.38
CA GLU A 199 -6.59 2.42 -29.40
C GLU A 199 -5.99 2.57 -30.82
N ILE A 200 -5.53 3.78 -31.17
CA ILE A 200 -4.89 4.05 -32.47
C ILE A 200 -3.68 3.13 -32.68
N ARG A 201 -2.87 2.94 -31.64
CA ARG A 201 -1.67 2.09 -31.71
C ARG A 201 -2.02 0.62 -31.91
N LEU A 202 -3.02 0.09 -31.20
CA LEU A 202 -3.46 -1.29 -31.35
C LEU A 202 -4.00 -1.54 -32.76
N ILE A 203 -4.82 -0.63 -33.30
CA ILE A 203 -5.31 -0.73 -34.68
C ILE A 203 -4.15 -0.71 -35.69
N GLY A 204 -3.12 0.10 -35.44
CA GLY A 204 -1.88 0.08 -36.24
C GLY A 204 -1.15 -1.27 -36.19
N LEU A 205 -1.11 -1.94 -35.03
CA LEU A 205 -0.56 -3.29 -34.91
C LEU A 205 -1.39 -4.31 -35.68
N VAL A 206 -2.72 -4.24 -35.60
CA VAL A 206 -3.63 -5.10 -36.39
C VAL A 206 -3.41 -4.90 -37.88
N GLY A 207 -3.30 -3.65 -38.36
CA GLY A 207 -3.02 -3.36 -39.76
C GLY A 207 -1.68 -3.90 -40.27
N LYS A 208 -0.67 -4.00 -39.39
CA LYS A 208 0.67 -4.49 -39.74
C LYS A 208 0.79 -6.02 -39.68
N TYR A 209 0.23 -6.65 -38.65
CA TYR A 209 0.42 -8.08 -38.36
C TYR A 209 -0.81 -8.95 -38.68
N GLY A 210 -1.95 -8.33 -38.96
CA GLY A 210 -3.24 -9.01 -39.14
C GLY A 210 -3.96 -9.27 -37.81
N LEU A 211 -5.29 -9.28 -37.87
CA LEU A 211 -6.15 -9.45 -36.68
C LEU A 211 -5.89 -10.77 -35.96
N ASP A 212 -5.88 -11.88 -36.70
CA ASP A 212 -5.73 -13.22 -36.12
C ASP A 212 -4.38 -13.39 -35.39
N THR A 213 -3.33 -12.79 -35.93
CA THR A 213 -1.99 -12.78 -35.32
C THR A 213 -1.99 -12.02 -34.00
N VAL A 214 -2.61 -10.84 -33.96
CA VAL A 214 -2.69 -10.01 -32.75
C VAL A 214 -3.53 -10.70 -31.67
N LEU A 215 -4.69 -11.26 -32.03
CA LEU A 215 -5.54 -11.99 -31.08
C LEU A 215 -4.85 -13.25 -30.55
N ALA A 216 -4.16 -14.00 -31.41
CA ALA A 216 -3.35 -15.14 -30.97
C ALA A 216 -2.23 -14.71 -30.01
N ALA A 217 -1.68 -13.50 -30.18
CA ALA A 217 -0.64 -12.98 -29.30
C ALA A 217 -1.21 -12.56 -27.94
N PHE A 218 -2.44 -12.01 -27.88
CA PHE A 218 -3.11 -11.74 -26.61
C PHE A 218 -3.27 -13.00 -25.77
N GLU A 219 -3.77 -14.06 -26.40
CA GLU A 219 -3.95 -15.36 -25.74
C GLU A 219 -2.61 -15.94 -25.30
N GLU A 220 -1.60 -15.93 -26.19
CA GLU A 220 -0.31 -16.53 -25.92
C GLU A 220 0.49 -15.77 -24.85
N VAL A 221 0.35 -14.44 -24.74
CA VAL A 221 0.99 -13.65 -23.67
C VAL A 221 0.44 -14.05 -22.29
N GLN A 222 -0.86 -14.31 -22.18
CA GLN A 222 -1.46 -14.81 -20.93
C GLN A 222 -1.03 -16.26 -20.66
N ASN A 223 -1.13 -17.14 -21.67
CA ASN A 223 -0.77 -18.55 -21.53
C ASN A 223 0.74 -18.74 -21.21
N TYR A 224 1.60 -17.89 -21.75
CA TYR A 224 3.04 -17.89 -21.46
C TYR A 224 3.29 -17.61 -19.97
N VAL A 225 2.64 -16.59 -19.41
CA VAL A 225 2.74 -16.27 -17.98
C VAL A 225 2.22 -17.41 -17.12
N GLU A 226 1.07 -18.00 -17.47
CA GLU A 226 0.50 -19.15 -16.75
C GLU A 226 1.50 -20.33 -16.72
N ARG A 227 2.12 -20.66 -17.86
CA ARG A 227 3.13 -21.73 -17.93
C ARG A 227 4.36 -21.43 -17.09
N MET A 228 4.84 -20.18 -17.09
CA MET A 228 5.95 -19.77 -16.23
C MET A 228 5.61 -19.92 -14.75
N ALA A 229 4.42 -19.45 -14.34
CA ALA A 229 3.95 -19.53 -12.96
C ALA A 229 3.81 -20.98 -12.51
N LYS A 230 3.09 -21.81 -13.27
CA LYS A 230 2.95 -23.24 -12.99
C LYS A 230 4.30 -23.93 -12.87
N SER A 231 5.23 -23.66 -13.78
CA SER A 231 6.58 -24.24 -13.74
C SER A 231 7.36 -23.85 -12.49
N LYS A 232 7.20 -22.62 -11.97
CA LYS A 232 7.87 -22.19 -10.74
C LYS A 232 7.20 -22.81 -9.51
N ILE A 233 5.87 -22.80 -9.46
CA ILE A 233 5.08 -23.34 -8.34
C ILE A 233 5.28 -24.86 -8.20
N SER A 234 5.32 -25.61 -9.30
CA SER A 234 5.54 -27.07 -9.28
C SER A 234 6.90 -27.51 -8.71
N ASN A 235 7.86 -26.60 -8.62
CA ASN A 235 9.16 -26.88 -8.00
C ASN A 235 9.17 -26.62 -6.49
N LEU A 236 8.10 -26.03 -5.94
CA LEU A 236 7.94 -25.79 -4.51
C LEU A 236 7.36 -27.02 -3.82
N PRO A 237 7.63 -27.20 -2.51
CA PRO A 237 7.00 -28.28 -1.76
C PRO A 237 5.49 -28.05 -1.68
N ASN A 238 4.72 -29.12 -1.80
CA ASN A 238 3.31 -29.10 -1.40
C ASN A 238 3.24 -28.96 0.12
N GLY A 239 2.29 -28.17 0.60
CA GLY A 239 2.13 -27.93 2.03
C GLY A 239 1.12 -26.84 2.32
N THR A 240 0.95 -26.58 3.62
CA THR A 240 0.07 -25.53 4.15
C THR A 240 0.84 -24.71 5.17
N TRP A 241 0.74 -23.40 5.05
CA TRP A 241 1.34 -22.41 5.95
C TRP A 241 0.26 -21.42 6.39
N GLU A 242 0.33 -20.98 7.64
CA GLU A 242 -0.65 -20.09 8.24
C GLU A 242 0.05 -18.93 8.93
N THR A 243 -0.58 -17.77 8.90
CA THR A 243 -0.16 -16.61 9.69
C THR A 243 -1.36 -15.71 10.01
N VAL A 244 -1.15 -14.77 10.94
CA VAL A 244 -2.10 -13.73 11.31
C VAL A 244 -1.41 -12.37 11.38
N ASP A 245 -2.01 -11.38 10.75
CA ASP A 245 -1.68 -9.97 10.95
C ASP A 245 -2.92 -9.24 11.49
N TYR A 246 -2.75 -8.02 12.00
CA TYR A 246 -3.83 -7.34 12.71
C TYR A 246 -4.01 -5.88 12.29
N ILE A 247 -5.27 -5.46 12.21
CA ILE A 247 -5.67 -4.05 12.27
C ILE A 247 -5.70 -3.62 13.75
N ASP A 248 -5.32 -2.39 14.07
CA ASP A 248 -5.15 -1.91 15.45
C ASP A 248 -6.41 -2.04 16.31
N MET A 249 -7.59 -1.74 15.75
CA MET A 249 -8.85 -1.73 16.49
C MET A 249 -10.10 -1.66 15.60
N ASP A 250 -11.22 -2.07 16.18
CA ASP A 250 -12.56 -1.67 15.74
C ASP A 250 -13.08 -0.61 16.73
N PRO A 251 -13.41 0.62 16.29
CA PRO A 251 -13.88 1.68 17.19
C PRO A 251 -15.20 1.36 17.89
N GLU A 252 -15.95 0.35 17.43
CA GLU A 252 -17.23 -0.05 18.04
C GLU A 252 -17.11 -1.24 19.00
N GLN A 253 -15.92 -1.82 19.15
CA GLN A 253 -15.70 -2.98 20.01
C GLN A 253 -14.80 -2.67 21.20
N GLU A 254 -14.75 -3.63 22.12
CA GLU A 254 -13.81 -3.61 23.22
C GLU A 254 -12.35 -3.64 22.71
N GLU A 255 -11.45 -3.17 23.55
CA GLU A 255 -10.02 -3.08 23.26
C GLU A 255 -9.44 -4.44 22.83
N ARG A 256 -9.06 -4.55 21.55
CA ARG A 256 -8.34 -5.69 20.98
C ARG A 256 -7.78 -5.36 19.59
N LEU A 257 -6.77 -6.12 19.18
CA LEU A 257 -6.34 -6.19 17.79
C LEU A 257 -7.30 -7.06 16.96
N ILE A 258 -7.60 -6.62 15.73
CA ILE A 258 -8.55 -7.26 14.81
C ILE A 258 -7.80 -8.21 13.85
N PRO A 259 -8.00 -9.54 13.94
CA PRO A 259 -7.19 -10.50 13.19
C PRO A 259 -7.60 -10.64 11.72
N ILE A 260 -6.62 -10.66 10.84
CA ILE A 260 -6.69 -11.12 9.46
C ILE A 260 -5.85 -12.38 9.36
N LYS A 261 -6.52 -13.52 9.22
CA LYS A 261 -5.88 -14.84 9.20
C LYS A 261 -5.77 -15.32 7.76
N ILE A 262 -4.60 -15.81 7.40
CA ILE A 262 -4.33 -16.30 6.04
C ILE A 262 -3.73 -17.69 6.14
N LYS A 263 -4.32 -18.61 5.39
CA LYS A 263 -3.80 -19.96 5.17
C LYS A 263 -3.47 -20.10 3.69
N MET A 264 -2.22 -20.40 3.39
CA MET A 264 -1.72 -20.67 2.04
C MET A 264 -1.45 -22.15 1.87
N THR A 265 -2.08 -22.78 0.87
CA THR A 265 -1.86 -24.18 0.51
C THR A 265 -1.30 -24.26 -0.91
N ILE A 266 -0.18 -24.94 -1.08
CA ILE A 266 0.40 -25.24 -2.41
C ILE A 266 0.14 -26.71 -2.72
N GLN A 267 -0.48 -26.96 -3.87
CA GLN A 267 -0.73 -28.32 -4.36
C GLN A 267 -0.48 -28.40 -5.86
N GLY A 268 0.62 -29.05 -6.23
CA GLY A 268 1.02 -29.22 -7.62
C GLY A 268 1.46 -27.89 -8.22
N ASP A 269 0.66 -27.34 -9.12
CA ASP A 269 0.94 -26.10 -9.85
C ASP A 269 0.02 -24.93 -9.47
N LYS A 270 -0.70 -25.06 -8.34
CA LYS A 270 -1.67 -24.09 -7.83
C LYS A 270 -1.36 -23.65 -6.41
N ILE A 271 -1.77 -22.41 -6.10
CA ILE A 271 -1.76 -21.82 -4.77
C ILE A 271 -3.20 -21.51 -4.37
N HIS A 272 -3.62 -21.97 -3.20
CA HIS A 272 -4.92 -21.66 -2.60
C HIS A 272 -4.73 -20.79 -1.35
N TYR A 273 -5.36 -19.63 -1.32
CA TYR A 273 -5.42 -18.74 -0.17
C TYR A 273 -6.81 -18.80 0.48
N ASP A 274 -6.86 -19.15 1.76
CA ASP A 274 -8.09 -19.19 2.56
C ASP A 274 -8.01 -18.16 3.69
N LEU A 275 -8.94 -17.20 3.67
CA LEU A 275 -9.06 -16.14 4.68
C LEU A 275 -10.35 -16.28 5.51
N SER A 276 -11.01 -17.43 5.48
CA SER A 276 -12.25 -17.74 6.22
C SER A 276 -12.16 -17.49 7.73
N GLY A 277 -10.95 -17.56 8.31
CA GLY A 277 -10.69 -17.30 9.72
C GLY A 277 -10.55 -15.83 10.10
N SER A 278 -10.68 -14.90 9.15
CA SER A 278 -10.56 -13.46 9.39
C SER A 278 -11.78 -12.90 10.12
N HIS A 279 -11.59 -11.78 10.81
CA HIS A 279 -12.64 -11.11 11.57
C HIS A 279 -13.81 -10.63 10.67
N PRO A 280 -15.05 -10.56 11.19
CA PRO A 280 -16.13 -9.78 10.56
C PRO A 280 -15.70 -8.36 10.19
N TYR A 281 -16.39 -7.72 9.25
CA TYR A 281 -16.10 -6.30 8.97
C TYR A 281 -16.23 -5.44 10.24
N ILE A 282 -15.46 -4.36 10.30
CA ILE A 282 -15.35 -3.47 11.47
C ILE A 282 -16.11 -2.16 11.24
N GLY A 283 -16.42 -1.46 12.34
CA GLY A 283 -17.24 -0.25 12.36
C GLY A 283 -16.56 1.03 11.86
N CYS A 284 -15.68 0.92 10.86
CA CYS A 284 -15.00 2.03 10.17
C CYS A 284 -14.65 1.64 8.73
N PHE A 285 -14.13 2.58 7.95
CA PHE A 285 -13.79 2.37 6.53
C PHE A 285 -12.56 1.49 6.23
N LEU A 286 -11.88 0.91 7.22
CA LEU A 286 -10.62 0.15 7.04
C LEU A 286 -10.83 -1.28 6.47
N ASN A 287 -12.08 -1.63 6.18
CA ASN A 287 -12.46 -2.86 5.49
C ASN A 287 -12.02 -2.85 4.01
N SER A 288 -11.94 -4.03 3.39
CA SER A 288 -11.75 -4.19 1.94
C SER A 288 -12.98 -4.79 1.28
N GLY A 289 -13.23 -4.42 0.02
CA GLY A 289 -14.00 -5.26 -0.90
C GLY A 289 -13.16 -6.39 -1.50
N PHE A 290 -13.81 -7.36 -2.15
CA PHE A 290 -13.15 -8.50 -2.78
C PHE A 290 -11.97 -8.13 -3.69
N GLY A 291 -12.13 -7.10 -4.55
CA GLY A 291 -11.11 -6.68 -5.51
C GLY A 291 -9.78 -6.29 -4.84
N SER A 292 -9.85 -5.46 -3.80
CA SER A 292 -8.68 -5.03 -3.03
C SER A 292 -7.97 -6.19 -2.32
N SER A 293 -8.71 -7.08 -1.68
CA SER A 293 -8.11 -8.22 -0.97
C SER A 293 -7.51 -9.23 -1.93
N PHE A 294 -8.14 -9.48 -3.08
CA PHE A 294 -7.54 -10.27 -4.15
C PHE A 294 -6.24 -9.63 -4.65
N ALA A 295 -6.22 -8.31 -4.87
CA ALA A 295 -5.02 -7.58 -5.28
C ALA A 295 -3.86 -7.71 -4.29
N ALA A 296 -4.15 -7.67 -2.98
CA ALA A 296 -3.14 -7.87 -1.94
C ALA A 296 -2.50 -9.27 -2.01
N LEU A 297 -3.31 -10.32 -2.25
CA LEU A 297 -2.81 -11.69 -2.43
C LEU A 297 -1.94 -11.82 -3.68
N VAL A 298 -2.39 -11.25 -4.80
CA VAL A 298 -1.65 -11.28 -6.07
C VAL A 298 -0.35 -10.50 -5.97
N GLY A 299 -0.40 -9.25 -5.50
CA GLY A 299 0.77 -8.37 -5.34
C GLY A 299 1.79 -8.95 -4.36
N GLY A 300 1.31 -9.45 -3.21
CA GLY A 300 2.11 -10.13 -2.22
C GLY A 300 2.87 -11.32 -2.79
N THR A 301 2.16 -12.20 -3.53
CA THR A 301 2.75 -13.36 -4.18
C THR A 301 3.74 -12.96 -5.26
N LYS A 302 3.38 -11.99 -6.10
CA LYS A 302 4.19 -11.52 -7.23
C LYS A 302 5.56 -11.01 -6.80
N ALA A 303 5.69 -10.43 -5.61
CA ALA A 303 6.96 -9.95 -5.06
C ALA A 303 8.03 -11.06 -4.95
N PHE A 304 7.61 -12.31 -4.72
CA PHE A 304 8.49 -13.48 -4.63
C PHE A 304 8.81 -14.13 -6.00
N PHE A 305 8.08 -13.72 -7.05
CA PHE A 305 8.28 -14.17 -8.42
C PHE A 305 8.57 -13.00 -9.38
N PRO A 306 9.66 -12.23 -9.19
CA PRO A 306 9.92 -11.01 -9.96
C PRO A 306 10.03 -11.29 -11.47
N ASP A 307 10.56 -12.45 -11.86
CA ASP A 307 10.80 -12.82 -13.26
C ASP A 307 9.53 -13.16 -14.06
N ILE A 308 8.40 -13.37 -13.39
CA ILE A 308 7.13 -13.72 -14.03
C ILE A 308 6.40 -12.42 -14.38
N PRO A 309 6.03 -12.15 -15.65
CA PRO A 309 5.20 -11.00 -15.99
C PRO A 309 3.82 -11.08 -15.33
N LEU A 310 3.17 -9.94 -15.14
CA LEU A 310 1.92 -9.86 -14.42
C LEU A 310 0.75 -9.59 -15.37
N ASN A 311 -0.17 -10.55 -15.47
CA ASN A 311 -1.39 -10.47 -16.25
C ASN A 311 -2.37 -11.57 -15.81
N SER A 312 -3.49 -11.75 -16.51
CA SER A 312 -4.49 -12.77 -16.15
C SER A 312 -3.98 -14.21 -16.16
N GLY A 313 -2.89 -14.52 -16.86
CA GLY A 313 -2.22 -15.83 -16.77
C GLY A 313 -1.67 -16.14 -15.39
N PHE A 314 -1.20 -15.11 -14.66
CA PHE A 314 -0.75 -15.26 -13.27
C PHE A 314 -1.93 -15.46 -12.31
N TYR A 315 -3.08 -14.87 -12.61
CA TYR A 315 -4.26 -14.99 -11.75
C TYR A 315 -4.84 -16.41 -11.81
N ARG A 316 -4.72 -17.10 -12.95
CA ARG A 316 -5.22 -18.48 -13.16
C ARG A 316 -4.55 -19.54 -12.28
N VAL A 317 -3.41 -19.25 -11.65
CA VAL A 317 -2.73 -20.18 -10.72
C VAL A 317 -3.08 -19.91 -9.25
N LEU A 318 -3.86 -18.87 -8.98
CA LEU A 318 -4.29 -18.48 -7.64
C LEU A 318 -5.76 -18.80 -7.47
N GLU A 319 -6.08 -19.54 -6.41
CA GLU A 319 -7.44 -19.78 -5.93
C GLU A 319 -7.58 -19.06 -4.59
N THR A 320 -8.71 -18.37 -4.37
CA THR A 320 -8.90 -17.52 -3.18
C THR A 320 -10.28 -17.72 -2.57
N GLU A 321 -10.32 -17.92 -1.26
CA GLU A 321 -11.53 -17.95 -0.45
C GLU A 321 -11.57 -16.73 0.48
N LEU A 322 -12.38 -15.74 0.10
CA LEU A 322 -12.56 -14.47 0.78
C LEU A 322 -14.02 -14.37 1.26
N PRO A 323 -14.35 -14.71 2.52
CA PRO A 323 -15.74 -14.79 2.98
C PRO A 323 -16.41 -13.42 2.97
N GLU A 324 -17.52 -13.29 2.24
CA GLU A 324 -18.36 -12.09 2.30
C GLU A 324 -18.85 -11.84 3.73
N GLY A 325 -18.86 -10.58 4.18
CA GLY A 325 -19.18 -10.22 5.56
C GLY A 325 -17.96 -10.15 6.50
N SER A 326 -16.75 -10.30 5.96
CA SER A 326 -15.50 -10.15 6.71
C SER A 326 -14.80 -8.82 6.44
N VAL A 327 -13.80 -8.49 7.26
CA VAL A 327 -12.95 -7.29 7.09
C VAL A 327 -12.15 -7.29 5.78
N VAL A 328 -11.99 -8.47 5.16
CA VAL A 328 -11.30 -8.66 3.87
C VAL A 328 -12.26 -8.79 2.68
N ASN A 329 -13.57 -8.85 2.92
CA ASN A 329 -14.58 -8.85 1.87
C ASN A 329 -15.91 -8.33 2.44
N ALA A 330 -15.95 -7.02 2.68
CA ALA A 330 -17.11 -6.35 3.23
C ALA A 330 -18.18 -6.18 2.14
N PRO A 331 -19.45 -6.53 2.43
CA PRO A 331 -20.54 -6.43 1.46
C PRO A 331 -20.99 -4.98 1.32
N HIS A 332 -21.70 -4.69 0.24
CA HIS A 332 -22.46 -3.44 0.14
C HIS A 332 -23.53 -3.39 1.26
N PRO A 333 -23.71 -2.27 1.99
CA PRO A 333 -23.15 -0.94 1.75
C PRO A 333 -21.96 -0.55 2.66
N ILE A 334 -21.23 -1.50 3.26
CA ILE A 334 -20.20 -1.24 4.28
C ILE A 334 -19.04 -0.40 3.74
N ALA A 335 -18.56 0.57 4.52
CA ALA A 335 -17.46 1.46 4.15
C ALA A 335 -16.12 0.72 3.92
N VAL A 336 -15.39 1.09 2.86
CA VAL A 336 -14.16 0.38 2.39
C VAL A 336 -13.04 1.30 1.87
N THR A 337 -13.16 2.62 1.95
CA THR A 337 -12.20 3.56 1.32
C THR A 337 -10.83 3.55 1.99
N GLY A 338 -10.78 3.25 3.28
CA GLY A 338 -9.56 3.14 4.09
C GLY A 338 -8.85 1.78 3.97
N PHE A 339 -9.27 0.91 3.05
CA PHE A 339 -8.70 -0.44 2.88
C PHE A 339 -7.17 -0.49 2.75
N CYS A 340 -6.58 0.57 2.16
CA CYS A 340 -5.14 0.71 1.93
C CYS A 340 -4.35 0.67 3.24
N SER A 341 -4.74 1.43 4.26
CA SER A 341 -4.11 1.39 5.59
C SER A 341 -4.59 0.20 6.42
N GLY A 342 -5.84 -0.22 6.18
CA GLY A 342 -6.47 -1.34 6.84
C GLY A 342 -6.07 -2.69 6.25
N SER A 343 -7.07 -3.41 5.76
CA SER A 343 -6.99 -4.82 5.39
C SER A 343 -6.00 -5.17 4.28
N TYR A 344 -5.82 -4.34 3.24
CA TYR A 344 -4.90 -4.66 2.13
C TYR A 344 -3.46 -4.87 2.62
N GLU A 345 -2.93 -3.91 3.39
CA GLU A 345 -1.55 -3.97 3.86
C GLU A 345 -1.32 -5.14 4.82
N LYS A 346 -2.34 -5.53 5.61
CA LYS A 346 -2.25 -6.71 6.47
C LYS A 346 -2.20 -7.99 5.66
N ILE A 347 -3.02 -8.08 4.61
CA ILE A 347 -2.99 -9.23 3.70
C ILE A 347 -1.63 -9.35 3.02
N MET A 348 -1.12 -8.24 2.47
CA MET A 348 0.15 -8.25 1.75
C MET A 348 1.33 -8.62 2.66
N ASN A 349 1.43 -8.04 3.85
CA ASN A 349 2.52 -8.35 4.78
C ASN A 349 2.43 -9.78 5.34
N ALA A 350 1.23 -10.29 5.60
CA ALA A 350 1.02 -11.70 5.95
C ALA A 350 1.46 -12.64 4.82
N VAL A 351 1.14 -12.32 3.56
CA VAL A 351 1.62 -13.07 2.39
C VAL A 351 3.15 -13.04 2.30
N PHE A 352 3.80 -11.91 2.61
CA PHE A 352 5.25 -11.84 2.65
C PHE A 352 5.88 -12.75 3.69
N GLU A 353 5.30 -12.88 4.88
CA GLU A 353 5.80 -13.83 5.87
C GLU A 353 5.60 -15.28 5.45
N LEU A 354 4.44 -15.63 4.89
CA LEU A 354 4.19 -16.99 4.39
C LEU A 354 5.22 -17.38 3.33
N TRP A 355 5.48 -16.49 2.37
CA TRP A 355 6.50 -16.71 1.36
C TRP A 355 7.92 -16.64 1.90
N SER A 356 8.20 -15.81 2.90
CA SER A 356 9.53 -15.77 3.55
C SER A 356 9.85 -17.07 4.29
N ASN A 357 8.85 -17.72 4.87
CA ASN A 357 9.01 -19.04 5.47
C ASN A 357 9.27 -20.13 4.41
N LEU A 358 8.60 -20.04 3.26
CA LEU A 358 8.74 -21.01 2.17
C LEU A 358 10.00 -20.81 1.31
N MET A 359 10.41 -19.55 1.11
CA MET A 359 11.55 -19.12 0.30
C MET A 359 12.47 -18.20 1.13
N PRO A 360 13.18 -18.73 2.15
CA PRO A 360 14.02 -17.92 3.05
C PRO A 360 15.09 -17.09 2.32
N GLU A 361 15.55 -17.53 1.15
CA GLU A 361 16.51 -16.80 0.31
C GLU A 361 15.94 -15.49 -0.27
N ARG A 362 14.62 -15.32 -0.27
CA ARG A 362 13.91 -14.10 -0.68
C ARG A 362 13.18 -13.43 0.49
N ALA A 363 13.45 -13.83 1.72
CA ALA A 363 12.71 -13.36 2.88
C ALA A 363 12.77 -11.84 3.03
N ILE A 364 11.62 -11.27 3.40
CA ILE A 364 11.42 -9.85 3.74
C ILE A 364 10.50 -9.78 4.97
N ALA A 365 10.89 -8.97 5.95
CA ALA A 365 10.06 -8.70 7.12
C ALA A 365 8.88 -7.77 6.79
N CYS A 366 8.00 -7.52 7.76
CA CYS A 366 6.89 -6.60 7.59
C CYS A 366 7.40 -5.20 7.18
N SER A 367 6.72 -4.59 6.22
CA SER A 367 7.04 -3.25 5.72
C SER A 367 5.98 -2.26 6.18
N PHE A 368 6.32 -0.98 6.22
CA PHE A 368 5.39 0.07 6.63
C PHE A 368 4.13 0.11 5.74
N ASN A 369 3.01 0.52 6.32
CA ASN A 369 1.72 0.63 5.64
C ASN A 369 1.58 1.94 4.86
N MET A 370 0.77 1.91 3.80
CA MET A 370 0.23 3.13 3.22
C MET A 370 -0.57 3.95 4.25
N GLU A 371 -0.42 5.26 4.18
CA GLU A 371 -1.19 6.24 4.96
C GLU A 371 -1.52 7.47 4.13
N TYR A 372 -2.66 8.10 4.43
CA TYR A 372 -3.11 9.31 3.76
C TYR A 372 -3.42 10.41 4.77
N PHE A 373 -2.80 11.56 4.58
CA PHE A 373 -3.04 12.76 5.38
C PHE A 373 -3.53 13.88 4.47
N LEU A 374 -4.72 14.37 4.77
CA LEU A 374 -5.50 15.17 3.84
C LEU A 374 -5.88 16.48 4.50
N VAL A 375 -5.70 17.58 3.79
CA VAL A 375 -6.19 18.91 4.18
C VAL A 375 -6.96 19.50 3.01
N GLY A 376 -8.19 19.89 3.25
CA GLY A 376 -9.02 20.54 2.23
C GLY A 376 -9.78 21.72 2.79
N GLY A 377 -9.99 22.73 1.94
CA GLY A 377 -10.63 23.98 2.31
C GLY A 377 -10.47 25.03 1.23
N TRP A 378 -10.55 26.30 1.61
CA TRP A 378 -10.37 27.43 0.71
C TRP A 378 -8.96 27.99 0.79
N ASP A 379 -8.31 28.12 -0.37
CA ASP A 379 -7.05 28.82 -0.51
C ASP A 379 -7.33 30.34 -0.53
N LYS A 380 -6.79 31.05 0.45
CA LYS A 380 -6.93 32.50 0.63
C LYS A 380 -5.61 33.24 0.41
N ARG A 381 -4.59 32.59 -0.14
CA ARG A 381 -3.35 33.27 -0.56
C ARG A 381 -3.68 34.35 -1.59
N LYS A 382 -2.86 35.42 -1.63
CA LYS A 382 -3.10 36.54 -2.54
C LYS A 382 -3.15 36.07 -4.01
N GLY A 383 -4.26 36.33 -4.69
CA GLY A 383 -4.50 35.91 -6.07
C GLY A 383 -5.23 34.57 -6.22
N TYR A 384 -5.51 33.89 -5.11
CA TYR A 384 -6.28 32.65 -5.04
C TYR A 384 -7.63 32.89 -4.35
N ASN A 385 -8.65 32.12 -4.74
CA ASN A 385 -9.94 32.04 -4.06
C ASN A 385 -10.70 30.79 -4.54
N ASN A 386 -10.04 29.65 -4.49
CA ASN A 386 -10.55 28.37 -4.96
C ASN A 386 -10.44 27.34 -3.83
N TYR A 387 -11.25 26.29 -3.95
CA TYR A 387 -11.10 25.12 -3.10
C TYR A 387 -9.77 24.43 -3.45
N PHE A 388 -9.05 23.94 -2.45
CA PHE A 388 -7.83 23.14 -2.63
C PHE A 388 -7.98 21.77 -1.98
N MET A 389 -7.22 20.81 -2.50
CA MET A 389 -7.00 19.51 -1.87
C MET A 389 -5.51 19.31 -1.73
N TRP A 390 -5.01 19.33 -0.49
CA TRP A 390 -3.69 18.86 -0.16
C TRP A 390 -3.81 17.39 0.23
N TYR A 391 -3.20 16.53 -0.58
CA TYR A 391 -3.33 15.08 -0.51
C TYR A 391 -1.93 14.47 -0.43
N ASP A 392 -1.57 13.93 0.73
CA ASP A 392 -0.18 13.54 1.02
C ASP A 392 -0.08 12.11 1.56
N TRP A 393 0.74 11.29 0.91
CA TRP A 393 1.11 9.95 1.39
C TRP A 393 2.59 9.91 1.77
N MET A 394 2.92 9.14 2.81
CA MET A 394 4.28 9.11 3.35
C MET A 394 5.19 8.09 2.67
N ALA A 395 6.48 8.43 2.68
CA ALA A 395 7.55 7.46 2.56
C ALA A 395 7.83 6.81 3.93
N GLY A 396 8.34 5.59 3.93
CA GLY A 396 8.63 4.85 5.16
C GLY A 396 9.62 3.72 4.91
N GLY A 397 9.73 2.83 5.90
CA GLY A 397 10.71 1.75 5.88
C GLY A 397 10.18 0.42 5.33
N HIS A 398 10.91 -0.19 4.40
CA HIS A 398 10.69 -1.60 4.02
C HIS A 398 11.27 -2.55 5.06
N GLY A 399 10.75 -3.76 5.17
CA GLY A 399 11.28 -4.79 6.06
C GLY A 399 12.71 -5.17 5.73
N GLY A 400 13.47 -5.61 6.74
CA GLY A 400 14.79 -6.22 6.55
C GLY A 400 14.69 -7.43 5.62
N ARG A 401 15.72 -7.65 4.80
CA ARG A 401 15.72 -8.69 3.76
C ARG A 401 16.89 -9.65 3.96
N ASN A 402 16.76 -10.86 3.43
CA ASN A 402 17.89 -11.77 3.46
C ASN A 402 19.10 -11.17 2.71
N GLY A 403 20.21 -10.98 3.44
CA GLY A 403 21.46 -10.43 2.93
C GLY A 403 21.52 -8.90 2.83
N ARG A 404 20.45 -8.16 3.16
CA ARG A 404 20.40 -6.68 3.05
C ARG A 404 19.40 -6.05 4.01
N ASP A 405 19.74 -4.86 4.49
CA ASP A 405 18.78 -4.03 5.23
C ASP A 405 17.59 -3.62 4.34
N GLY A 406 16.50 -3.26 5.01
CA GLY A 406 15.33 -2.69 4.38
C GLY A 406 15.63 -1.30 3.82
N SER A 407 14.98 -0.93 2.72
CA SER A 407 15.12 0.39 2.13
C SER A 407 14.54 1.46 3.09
N ASN A 408 15.35 2.46 3.43
CA ASN A 408 14.92 3.63 4.20
C ASN A 408 14.05 4.56 3.32
N ALA A 409 13.07 5.23 3.93
CA ALA A 409 12.38 6.39 3.36
C ALA A 409 11.93 6.24 1.89
N ILE A 410 11.27 5.14 1.55
CA ILE A 410 10.77 4.85 0.19
C ILE A 410 9.24 4.67 0.20
N SER A 411 8.60 4.70 -0.98
CA SER A 411 7.17 4.42 -1.14
C SER A 411 6.79 3.07 -0.50
N SER A 412 5.56 2.97 0.02
CA SER A 412 5.08 1.68 0.55
C SER A 412 5.01 0.64 -0.56
N ILE A 413 5.04 -0.64 -0.18
CA ILE A 413 5.01 -1.72 -1.16
C ILE A 413 3.66 -1.76 -1.91
N PHE A 414 2.59 -1.26 -1.28
CA PHE A 414 1.31 -0.98 -1.94
C PHE A 414 1.47 -0.11 -3.21
N GLY A 415 2.37 0.88 -3.15
CA GLY A 415 2.54 1.90 -4.17
C GLY A 415 3.96 2.01 -4.70
N VAL A 416 4.63 0.90 -4.99
CA VAL A 416 6.03 0.90 -5.53
C VAL A 416 6.22 1.73 -6.81
N GLY A 417 5.15 2.00 -7.56
CA GLY A 417 5.16 2.85 -8.75
C GLY A 417 4.97 4.35 -8.47
N MET A 418 4.61 4.72 -7.23
CA MET A 418 4.39 6.10 -6.82
C MET A 418 5.71 6.82 -6.55
N THR A 419 5.67 8.15 -6.65
CA THR A 419 6.79 9.00 -6.25
C THR A 419 6.59 9.58 -4.86
N ILE A 420 7.70 9.87 -4.18
CA ILE A 420 7.67 10.75 -3.01
C ILE A 420 7.36 12.16 -3.51
N GLN A 421 6.32 12.76 -2.95
CA GLN A 421 5.77 14.01 -3.44
C GLN A 421 6.74 15.18 -3.18
N PRO A 422 7.10 15.99 -4.21
CA PRO A 422 8.04 17.10 -4.02
C PRO A 422 7.39 18.22 -3.17
N CYS A 423 8.10 18.64 -2.12
CA CYS A 423 7.65 19.67 -1.18
C CYS A 423 7.23 20.96 -1.90
N GLU A 424 8.12 21.55 -2.71
CA GLU A 424 7.82 22.78 -3.46
C GLU A 424 6.62 22.64 -4.41
N GLY A 425 6.37 21.43 -4.92
CA GLY A 425 5.20 21.13 -5.74
C GLY A 425 3.89 21.28 -4.96
N GLN A 426 3.83 20.70 -3.75
CA GLN A 426 2.67 20.84 -2.87
C GLN A 426 2.47 22.29 -2.39
N GLU A 427 3.56 22.96 -2.01
CA GLU A 427 3.52 24.35 -1.52
C GLU A 427 3.06 25.33 -2.59
N ARG A 428 3.39 25.07 -3.85
CA ARG A 428 2.90 25.87 -4.97
C ARG A 428 1.39 25.74 -5.14
N LEU A 429 0.87 24.52 -5.01
CA LEU A 429 -0.54 24.21 -5.30
C LEU A 429 -1.47 24.46 -4.12
N THR A 430 -0.95 24.54 -2.90
CA THR A 430 -1.76 24.58 -1.68
C THR A 430 -1.22 25.57 -0.65
N PRO A 431 -2.04 26.07 0.28
CA PRO A 431 -1.61 26.97 1.36
C PRO A 431 -0.93 26.23 2.54
N VAL A 432 -0.23 25.12 2.29
CA VAL A 432 0.52 24.35 3.30
C VAL A 432 2.00 24.44 2.97
N VAL A 433 2.83 24.89 3.93
CA VAL A 433 4.29 24.98 3.79
C VAL A 433 4.94 23.83 4.56
N THR A 434 5.85 23.08 3.92
CA THR A 434 6.58 21.99 4.58
C THR A 434 7.58 22.59 5.55
N THR A 435 7.50 22.19 6.81
CA THR A 435 8.43 22.65 7.86
C THR A 435 9.46 21.60 8.24
N LYS A 436 9.21 20.33 7.92
CA LYS A 436 10.05 19.20 8.30
C LYS A 436 9.90 18.05 7.30
N HIS A 437 11.01 17.39 6.97
CA HIS A 437 11.04 16.17 6.17
C HIS A 437 12.39 15.45 6.40
N GLU A 438 12.47 14.58 7.40
CA GLU A 438 13.73 13.93 7.81
C GLU A 438 13.54 12.46 8.17
N ILE A 439 14.61 11.66 8.05
CA ILE A 439 14.61 10.26 8.51
C ILE A 439 14.56 10.23 10.03
N ILE A 440 13.79 9.31 10.59
CA ILE A 440 13.65 9.15 12.05
C ILE A 440 14.68 8.12 12.53
N THR A 441 15.65 8.56 13.33
CA THR A 441 16.58 7.68 14.05
C THR A 441 15.83 6.65 14.90
N ASP A 442 16.32 5.42 14.94
CA ASP A 442 15.76 4.28 15.68
C ASP A 442 14.39 3.79 15.21
N SER A 443 13.84 4.33 14.11
CA SER A 443 12.52 3.95 13.62
C SER A 443 12.47 2.58 12.93
N GLY A 444 13.60 2.14 12.36
CA GLY A 444 13.75 0.82 11.76
C GLY A 444 13.77 -0.29 12.81
N GLY A 445 13.11 -1.41 12.53
CA GLY A 445 13.10 -2.59 13.39
C GLY A 445 14.49 -3.25 13.45
N PRO A 446 15.05 -3.51 14.64
CA PRO A 446 16.34 -4.16 14.78
C PRO A 446 16.31 -5.61 14.26
N GLY A 447 17.36 -6.02 13.57
CA GLY A 447 17.56 -7.40 13.12
C GLY A 447 19.02 -7.62 12.73
N GLU A 448 19.37 -8.86 12.37
CA GLU A 448 20.65 -9.12 11.68
C GLU A 448 20.73 -8.21 10.44
N TYR A 449 19.61 -8.10 9.74
CA TYR A 449 19.32 -7.08 8.76
C TYR A 449 18.22 -6.15 9.30
N ARG A 450 18.55 -4.86 9.42
CA ARG A 450 17.69 -3.82 9.98
C ARG A 450 16.53 -3.53 9.02
N GLY A 451 15.34 -3.26 9.55
CA GLY A 451 14.27 -2.67 8.75
C GLY A 451 14.59 -1.23 8.35
N GLY A 452 14.12 -0.79 7.19
CA GLY A 452 14.31 0.60 6.76
C GLY A 452 13.73 1.60 7.75
N CYS A 453 14.32 2.78 7.85
CA CYS A 453 13.83 3.86 8.70
C CYS A 453 12.61 4.56 8.08
N GLY A 454 11.70 4.98 8.94
CA GLY A 454 10.60 5.89 8.64
C GLY A 454 11.06 7.34 8.53
N VAL A 455 10.11 8.22 8.28
CA VAL A 455 10.33 9.64 8.00
C VAL A 455 9.35 10.48 8.82
N GLU A 456 9.80 11.60 9.37
CA GLU A 456 8.93 12.61 9.96
C GLU A 456 8.73 13.76 8.98
N LYS A 457 7.47 14.01 8.63
CA LYS A 457 7.06 15.14 7.80
C LYS A 457 6.16 16.07 8.59
N GLY A 458 6.38 17.38 8.44
CA GLY A 458 5.57 18.40 9.09
C GLY A 458 5.23 19.55 8.16
N GLY A 459 4.16 20.26 8.50
CA GLY A 459 3.71 21.41 7.72
C GLY A 459 3.00 22.46 8.56
N THR A 460 2.98 23.70 8.06
CA THR A 460 2.22 24.82 8.63
C THR A 460 1.19 25.31 7.63
N LEU A 461 -0.04 25.48 8.09
CA LEU A 461 -1.12 26.06 7.32
C LEU A 461 -0.95 27.59 7.29
N THR A 462 -0.91 28.15 6.09
CA THR A 462 -0.77 29.60 5.85
C THR A 462 -2.16 30.23 5.65
N ASN A 463 -2.44 30.86 4.52
CA ASN A 463 -3.70 31.56 4.28
C ASN A 463 -4.82 30.58 3.88
N VAL A 464 -5.36 29.88 4.87
CA VAL A 464 -6.48 28.93 4.72
C VAL A 464 -7.80 29.52 5.22
N GLY A 465 -8.91 29.12 4.61
CA GLY A 465 -10.27 29.38 5.11
C GLY A 465 -11.11 28.10 5.14
N ASP A 466 -11.97 27.95 6.16
CA ASP A 466 -12.88 26.80 6.36
C ASP A 466 -12.24 25.44 6.03
N SER A 467 -11.09 25.18 6.64
CA SER A 467 -10.27 24.01 6.32
C SER A 467 -10.44 22.89 7.34
N LEU A 468 -10.41 21.67 6.81
CA LEU A 468 -10.52 20.42 7.57
C LEU A 468 -9.31 19.54 7.28
N MET A 469 -8.90 18.79 8.29
CA MET A 469 -7.81 17.84 8.24
C MET A 469 -8.30 16.44 8.63
N SER A 470 -7.86 15.44 7.89
CA SER A 470 -8.17 14.03 8.12
C SER A 470 -6.92 13.17 7.97
N TYR A 471 -6.86 12.06 8.70
CA TYR A 471 -5.77 11.11 8.67
C TYR A 471 -6.31 9.68 8.65
N CYS A 472 -5.81 8.90 7.69
CA CYS A 472 -6.05 7.47 7.56
C CYS A 472 -4.72 6.74 7.66
N SER A 473 -4.50 6.03 8.77
CA SER A 473 -3.38 5.12 8.97
C SER A 473 -3.78 3.97 9.90
N ASP A 474 -2.80 3.15 10.27
CA ASP A 474 -2.88 2.00 11.19
C ASP A 474 -1.46 1.74 11.76
N ARG A 475 -1.20 0.65 12.48
CA ARG A 475 0.15 0.29 13.03
C ARG A 475 0.63 1.12 14.23
N SER A 476 -0.27 1.79 14.94
CA SER A 476 0.00 2.34 16.28
C SER A 476 0.03 1.25 17.37
N ARG A 477 -0.70 0.14 17.19
CA ARG A 477 -0.80 -0.97 18.17
C ARG A 477 -0.18 -2.25 17.61
N SER A 478 -0.60 -2.64 16.41
CA SER A 478 -0.06 -3.74 15.61
C SER A 478 1.18 -3.28 14.84
N ILE A 479 2.19 -2.80 15.58
CA ILE A 479 3.40 -2.16 15.02
C ILE A 479 4.08 -3.09 14.01
N THR A 480 4.66 -2.52 12.94
CA THR A 480 5.40 -3.26 11.91
C THR A 480 6.40 -4.22 12.55
N TRP A 481 6.19 -5.52 12.35
CA TRP A 481 6.86 -6.59 13.08
C TRP A 481 8.05 -7.19 12.33
N GLY A 482 9.05 -7.68 13.08
CA GLY A 482 10.16 -8.43 12.51
C GLY A 482 9.85 -9.91 12.33
N ILE A 483 10.74 -10.63 11.64
CA ILE A 483 10.69 -12.10 11.50
C ILE A 483 12.05 -12.73 11.77
N PHE A 484 12.05 -14.04 12.02
CA PHE A 484 13.24 -14.86 12.20
C PHE A 484 14.18 -14.36 13.32
N GLY A 485 13.61 -13.76 14.37
CA GLY A 485 14.35 -13.16 15.48
C GLY A 485 14.38 -11.64 15.47
N GLY A 486 13.98 -11.01 14.38
CA GLY A 486 13.93 -9.56 14.22
C GLY A 486 12.85 -8.91 15.09
N LEU A 487 13.10 -7.67 15.46
CA LEU A 487 12.29 -6.85 16.36
C LEU A 487 11.38 -5.88 15.60
N PRO A 488 10.28 -5.44 16.22
CA PRO A 488 9.36 -4.47 15.63
C PRO A 488 10.00 -3.08 15.46
N SER A 489 9.42 -2.31 14.55
CA SER A 489 9.76 -0.92 14.26
C SER A 489 9.24 0.05 15.33
N TYR A 490 9.01 1.31 14.95
CA TYR A 490 8.50 2.39 15.78
C TYR A 490 6.99 2.64 15.57
N PRO A 491 6.20 2.85 16.63
CA PRO A 491 4.78 3.22 16.51
C PRO A 491 4.64 4.68 16.07
N HIS A 492 3.63 4.99 15.26
CA HIS A 492 3.40 6.35 14.77
C HIS A 492 2.00 6.90 15.09
N GLY A 493 1.76 8.15 14.71
CA GLY A 493 0.52 8.92 14.87
C GLY A 493 0.77 10.40 14.60
N ALA A 494 -0.26 11.23 14.41
CA ALA A 494 -0.07 12.64 14.07
C ALA A 494 -0.21 13.56 15.29
N TRP A 495 0.54 14.67 15.28
CA TRP A 495 0.38 15.78 16.22
C TRP A 495 -0.09 17.02 15.49
N ILE A 496 -0.93 17.80 16.16
CA ILE A 496 -1.23 19.18 15.80
C ILE A 496 -0.56 20.12 16.80
N ASN A 497 -0.11 21.26 16.29
CA ASN A 497 0.57 22.33 17.02
C ASN A 497 1.74 21.87 17.91
N PRO A 498 2.66 21.02 17.40
CA PRO A 498 3.80 20.55 18.19
C PRO A 498 4.64 21.72 18.72
N GLY A 499 5.00 21.67 20.00
CA GLY A 499 5.76 22.69 20.71
C GLY A 499 4.99 23.96 21.08
N LYS A 500 3.67 24.00 20.87
CA LYS A 500 2.80 25.13 21.27
C LYS A 500 1.96 24.76 22.49
N ASP A 501 1.37 25.77 23.14
CA ASP A 501 0.51 25.60 24.31
C ASP A 501 -0.73 24.72 24.05
N ASP A 502 -1.15 24.62 22.78
CA ASP A 502 -2.28 23.81 22.32
C ASP A 502 -1.84 22.56 21.55
N GLU A 503 -0.64 22.04 21.82
CA GLU A 503 -0.19 20.75 21.29
C GLU A 503 -1.18 19.63 21.62
N GLN A 504 -1.51 18.82 20.62
CA GLN A 504 -2.36 17.66 20.79
C GLN A 504 -1.88 16.49 19.91
N PHE A 505 -1.76 15.31 20.51
CA PHE A 505 -1.65 14.05 19.77
C PHE A 505 -3.02 13.57 19.32
N LEU A 506 -3.14 13.27 18.02
CA LEU A 506 -4.40 12.91 17.37
C LEU A 506 -4.50 11.42 17.04
N GLY A 507 -3.44 10.64 17.26
CA GLY A 507 -3.40 9.22 16.90
C GLY A 507 -3.20 8.98 15.40
N THR A 508 -3.48 7.75 14.95
CA THR A 508 -3.30 7.31 13.55
C THR A 508 -4.54 7.48 12.68
N VAL A 509 -5.68 7.79 13.29
CA VAL A 509 -6.95 7.91 12.57
C VAL A 509 -7.80 9.05 13.14
N PHE A 510 -8.21 9.98 12.29
CA PHE A 510 -9.22 11.00 12.61
C PHE A 510 -9.79 11.63 11.34
N SER A 511 -10.99 12.21 11.44
CA SER A 511 -11.65 12.93 10.34
C SER A 511 -12.06 14.33 10.77
N ASN A 512 -12.10 15.25 9.81
CA ASN A 512 -12.79 16.53 9.95
C ASN A 512 -12.30 17.40 11.13
N LEU A 513 -11.03 17.30 11.48
CA LEU A 513 -10.42 18.22 12.43
C LEU A 513 -10.41 19.62 11.81
N LYS A 514 -11.03 20.59 12.49
CA LYS A 514 -11.00 21.98 12.05
C LYS A 514 -9.60 22.55 12.25
N VAL A 515 -9.06 23.15 11.20
CA VAL A 515 -7.73 23.76 11.19
C VAL A 515 -7.81 25.18 10.62
N LYS A 516 -6.93 26.05 11.09
CA LYS A 516 -6.89 27.49 10.75
C LYS A 516 -5.47 27.92 10.36
N GLU A 517 -5.36 29.15 9.87
CA GLU A 517 -4.07 29.79 9.61
C GLU A 517 -3.19 29.78 10.89
N GLY A 518 -1.93 29.37 10.72
CA GLY A 518 -0.95 29.26 11.79
C GLY A 518 -0.94 27.92 12.52
N ASP A 519 -1.93 27.04 12.31
CA ASP A 519 -1.85 25.67 12.80
C ASP A 519 -0.73 24.92 12.08
N SER A 520 -0.05 24.03 12.79
CA SER A 520 1.04 23.20 12.26
C SER A 520 0.85 21.73 12.64
N PHE A 521 1.45 20.81 11.90
CA PHE A 521 1.39 19.38 12.19
C PHE A 521 2.75 18.71 12.01
N ILE A 522 2.94 17.59 12.70
CA ILE A 522 3.99 16.61 12.40
C ILE A 522 3.36 15.21 12.33
N ARG A 523 3.86 14.40 11.40
CA ARG A 523 3.50 12.99 11.27
C ARG A 523 4.77 12.17 10.98
N PRO A 524 5.20 11.31 11.92
CA PRO A 524 6.15 10.24 11.64
C PRO A 524 5.46 9.12 10.88
N SER A 525 6.19 8.48 9.96
CA SER A 525 5.81 7.20 9.37
C SER A 525 6.55 6.05 10.06
N ALA A 526 6.00 4.83 9.97
CA ALA A 526 6.67 3.65 10.50
C ALA A 526 7.93 3.27 9.69
N GLY A 527 8.87 2.64 10.39
CA GLY A 527 9.92 1.86 9.77
C GLY A 527 9.45 0.45 9.37
N GLY A 528 10.34 -0.31 8.75
CA GLY A 528 10.16 -1.74 8.50
C GLY A 528 10.53 -2.57 9.72
N GLY A 529 10.04 -3.80 9.82
CA GLY A 529 10.50 -4.77 10.81
C GLY A 529 11.89 -5.31 10.51
N GLY A 530 12.61 -5.77 11.54
CA GLY A 530 13.92 -6.41 11.35
C GLY A 530 13.82 -7.85 10.85
N LEU A 531 14.87 -8.33 10.19
CA LEU A 531 15.01 -9.73 9.80
C LEU A 531 16.23 -10.35 10.51
N GLY A 532 16.03 -11.48 11.17
CA GLY A 532 17.11 -12.16 11.91
C GLY A 532 17.34 -11.59 13.30
N ASP A 533 18.04 -12.33 14.16
CA ASP A 533 18.38 -11.90 15.52
C ASP A 533 19.31 -10.66 15.50
N PRO A 534 18.93 -9.52 16.12
CA PRO A 534 19.76 -8.32 16.19
C PRO A 534 21.17 -8.55 16.76
N LEU A 535 21.33 -9.52 17.67
CA LEU A 535 22.63 -9.82 18.28
C LEU A 535 23.61 -10.50 17.31
N LYS A 536 23.15 -10.88 16.11
CA LYS A 536 23.99 -11.42 15.03
C LYS A 536 24.48 -10.35 14.05
N ARG A 537 23.92 -9.13 14.09
CA ARG A 537 24.38 -8.03 13.22
C ARG A 537 25.86 -7.75 13.52
N SER A 538 26.65 -7.52 12.48
CA SER A 538 28.06 -7.13 12.66
C SER A 538 28.14 -5.82 13.45
N SER A 539 29.01 -5.74 14.45
CA SER A 539 29.21 -4.51 15.22
C SER A 539 29.67 -3.35 14.33
N GLN A 540 30.37 -3.64 13.23
CA GLN A 540 30.78 -2.63 12.26
C GLN A 540 29.58 -2.03 11.50
N LEU A 541 28.59 -2.86 11.13
CA LEU A 541 27.38 -2.36 10.47
C LEU A 541 26.51 -1.54 11.43
N VAL A 542 26.51 -1.88 12.73
CA VAL A 542 25.84 -1.06 13.74
C VAL A 542 26.53 0.29 13.92
N LEU A 543 27.87 0.32 13.87
CA LEU A 543 28.62 1.57 13.89
C LEU A 543 28.31 2.43 12.65
N GLU A 544 28.25 1.83 11.45
CA GLU A 544 27.82 2.53 10.24
C GLU A 544 26.39 3.10 10.37
N ASP A 545 25.44 2.33 10.92
CA ASP A 545 24.09 2.83 11.19
C ASP A 545 24.07 4.01 12.18
N VAL A 546 25.02 4.08 13.13
CA VAL A 546 25.16 5.20 14.07
C VAL A 546 25.75 6.44 13.38
N MET A 547 26.77 6.26 12.55
CA MET A 547 27.35 7.35 11.77
C MET A 547 26.35 7.96 10.78
N ASP A 548 25.42 7.14 10.25
CA ASP A 548 24.37 7.57 9.33
C ASP A 548 23.09 8.08 10.04
N ASP A 549 23.09 8.22 11.38
CA ASP A 549 21.94 8.62 12.21
C ASP A 549 20.69 7.70 12.07
N TYR A 550 20.85 6.47 11.57
CA TYR A 550 19.75 5.50 11.50
C TYR A 550 19.49 4.84 12.85
N VAL A 551 20.54 4.64 13.64
CA VAL A 551 20.50 4.04 14.98
C VAL A 551 21.23 4.98 15.94
N SER A 552 20.67 5.23 17.11
CA SER A 552 21.36 6.01 18.15
C SER A 552 22.40 5.16 18.89
N ILE A 553 23.40 5.78 19.51
CA ILE A 553 24.37 5.09 20.39
C ILE A 553 23.66 4.30 21.49
N GLU A 554 22.57 4.85 22.04
CA GLU A 554 21.77 4.18 23.06
C GLU A 554 21.14 2.88 22.52
N ARG A 555 20.56 2.92 21.32
CA ARG A 555 19.95 1.74 20.69
C ARG A 555 20.94 0.76 20.13
N ALA A 556 22.10 1.19 19.68
CA ALA A 556 23.21 0.29 19.36
C ALA A 556 23.48 -0.66 20.55
N LYS A 557 23.49 -0.12 21.77
CA LYS A 557 23.68 -0.90 23.00
C LYS A 557 22.45 -1.72 23.38
N LYS A 558 21.26 -1.11 23.45
CA LYS A 558 20.05 -1.78 23.95
C LYS A 558 19.51 -2.86 23.00
N ASP A 559 19.50 -2.58 21.69
CA ASP A 559 18.86 -3.44 20.70
C ASP A 559 19.84 -4.44 20.06
N TYR A 560 21.09 -4.04 19.81
CA TYR A 560 22.11 -4.87 19.14
C TYR A 560 23.21 -5.39 20.08
N GLY A 561 23.26 -4.88 21.31
CA GLY A 561 24.30 -5.20 22.29
C GLY A 561 25.67 -4.61 21.95
N VAL A 562 25.75 -3.63 21.04
CA VAL A 562 27.01 -3.03 20.58
C VAL A 562 27.26 -1.74 21.35
N VAL A 563 28.41 -1.65 22.01
CA VAL A 563 28.81 -0.49 22.80
C VAL A 563 29.70 0.41 21.96
N ILE A 564 29.20 1.61 21.66
CA ILE A 564 29.90 2.62 20.87
C ILE A 564 30.27 3.79 21.78
N ILE A 565 31.51 4.24 21.67
CA ILE A 565 32.08 5.38 22.36
C ILE A 565 32.16 6.53 21.36
N GLU A 566 31.47 7.63 21.65
CA GLU A 566 31.61 8.88 20.90
C GLU A 566 32.93 9.55 21.27
N ILE A 567 33.77 9.79 20.27
CA ILE A 567 35.04 10.52 20.41
C ILE A 567 34.83 11.97 19.97
N ASP A 568 34.27 12.18 18.77
CA ASP A 568 33.91 13.49 18.22
C ASP A 568 32.76 13.34 17.18
N ALA A 569 31.53 13.62 17.60
CA ALA A 569 30.35 13.51 16.73
C ALA A 569 30.36 14.48 15.54
N GLU A 570 31.03 15.64 15.62
CA GLU A 570 31.09 16.57 14.47
C GLU A 570 32.00 16.06 13.35
N LYS A 571 32.84 15.07 13.64
CA LYS A 571 33.75 14.43 12.68
C LYS A 571 33.38 12.99 12.35
N ASP A 572 32.23 12.51 12.84
CA ASP A 572 31.83 11.10 12.80
C ASP A 572 32.89 10.14 13.38
N GLU A 573 33.61 10.58 14.42
CA GLU A 573 34.65 9.79 15.08
C GLU A 573 34.05 9.01 16.26
N TYR A 574 33.91 7.70 16.07
CA TYR A 574 33.37 6.75 17.04
C TYR A 574 34.25 5.50 17.15
N GLU A 575 34.26 4.86 18.32
CA GLU A 575 34.99 3.61 18.58
C GLU A 575 34.04 2.53 19.13
N ILE A 576 34.24 1.27 18.70
CA ILE A 576 33.51 0.13 19.26
C ILE A 576 34.28 -0.43 20.46
N ASP A 577 33.65 -0.50 21.63
CA ASP A 577 34.17 -1.30 22.74
C ASP A 577 33.78 -2.76 22.54
N TYR A 578 34.69 -3.53 21.95
CA TYR A 578 34.45 -4.96 21.67
C TYR A 578 34.27 -5.81 22.94
N ASN A 579 34.95 -5.48 24.03
CA ASN A 579 34.84 -6.26 25.27
C ASN A 579 33.47 -6.04 25.92
N GLU A 580 33.06 -4.78 26.06
CA GLU A 580 31.73 -4.45 26.61
C GLU A 580 30.60 -4.87 25.67
N THR A 581 30.82 -4.88 24.35
CA THR A 581 29.88 -5.43 23.37
C THR A 581 29.62 -6.92 23.62
N GLU A 582 30.65 -7.74 23.83
CA GLU A 582 30.46 -9.17 24.10
C GLU A 582 29.74 -9.42 25.44
N LEU A 583 30.07 -8.64 26.47
CA LEU A 583 29.38 -8.70 27.77
C LEU A 583 27.91 -8.29 27.65
N THR A 584 27.63 -7.21 26.92
CA THR A 584 26.27 -6.69 26.72
C THR A 584 25.43 -7.70 25.92
N ARG A 585 25.97 -8.27 24.84
CA ARG A 585 25.29 -9.33 24.07
C ARG A 585 25.01 -10.57 24.91
N ALA A 586 25.95 -11.00 25.75
CA ALA A 586 25.75 -12.12 26.67
C ALA A 586 24.63 -11.83 27.69
N TYR A 587 24.59 -10.62 28.24
CA TYR A 587 23.55 -10.16 29.14
C TYR A 587 22.17 -10.17 28.46
N ILE A 588 22.03 -9.58 27.27
CA ILE A 588 20.76 -9.56 26.53
C ILE A 588 20.30 -10.99 26.24
N ARG A 589 21.20 -11.85 25.74
CA ARG A 589 20.88 -13.26 25.43
C ARG A 589 20.34 -14.03 26.64
N GLN A 590 20.91 -13.80 27.83
CA GLN A 590 20.48 -14.47 29.05
C GLN A 590 19.11 -13.99 29.57
N ASN A 591 18.73 -12.75 29.27
CA ASN A 591 17.60 -12.08 29.93
C ASN A 591 16.40 -11.77 29.02
N ARG A 592 16.57 -11.62 27.69
CA ARG A 592 15.51 -11.18 26.77
C ARG A 592 14.21 -12.00 26.80
N LYS A 593 14.32 -13.32 26.96
CA LYS A 593 13.14 -14.19 27.09
C LYS A 593 12.39 -14.02 28.42
N LYS A 594 13.05 -13.51 29.46
CA LYS A 594 12.42 -13.22 30.75
C LYS A 594 11.71 -11.87 30.72
N TRP A 595 12.28 -10.87 30.05
CA TRP A 595 11.67 -9.54 29.91
C TRP A 595 10.29 -9.61 29.26
N LEU A 596 10.14 -10.36 28.17
CA LEU A 596 8.83 -10.57 27.52
C LEU A 596 7.76 -11.22 28.42
N LYS A 597 8.19 -11.91 29.50
CA LYS A 597 7.30 -12.58 30.45
C LYS A 597 7.03 -11.74 31.70
N GLU A 598 7.65 -10.57 31.81
CA GLU A 598 7.41 -9.67 32.93
C GLU A 598 5.96 -9.19 32.93
N ASP A 599 5.39 -9.02 34.13
CA ASP A 599 4.01 -8.56 34.29
C ASP A 599 3.82 -7.19 33.62
N MET A 600 2.84 -7.08 32.73
CA MET A 600 2.64 -5.88 31.92
C MET A 600 2.31 -4.65 32.75
N LYS A 601 1.73 -4.79 33.95
CA LYS A 601 1.41 -3.66 34.84
C LYS A 601 2.68 -3.13 35.50
N ILE A 602 3.57 -4.03 35.92
CA ILE A 602 4.90 -3.65 36.44
C ILE A 602 5.72 -2.93 35.37
N VAL A 603 5.74 -3.46 34.14
CA VAL A 603 6.44 -2.81 33.01
C VAL A 603 5.82 -1.43 32.73
N TYR A 604 4.49 -1.35 32.70
CA TYR A 604 3.79 -0.08 32.49
C TYR A 604 4.11 0.95 33.60
N GLU A 605 4.21 0.54 34.86
CA GLU A 605 4.64 1.41 35.95
C GLU A 605 6.08 1.93 35.76
N LYS A 606 7.00 1.10 35.25
CA LYS A 606 8.38 1.52 34.91
C LYS A 606 8.36 2.60 33.84
N TYR A 607 7.55 2.41 32.80
CA TYR A 607 7.38 3.38 31.72
C TYR A 607 6.80 4.71 32.25
N GLN A 608 5.77 4.66 33.10
CA GLN A 608 5.17 5.85 33.71
C GLN A 608 6.16 6.61 34.64
N LYS A 609 7.14 5.92 35.22
CA LYS A 609 8.21 6.54 36.02
C LYS A 609 9.36 7.09 35.18
N GLY A 610 9.43 6.76 33.89
CA GLY A 610 10.55 7.10 33.01
C GLY A 610 11.76 6.19 33.18
N ASP A 611 11.63 5.03 33.85
CA ASP A 611 12.72 4.06 34.02
C ASP A 611 13.07 3.35 32.70
N ILE A 612 12.08 3.25 31.82
CA ILE A 612 12.18 2.71 30.46
C ILE A 612 11.45 3.65 29.51
N ASP A 613 11.89 3.71 28.26
CA ASP A 613 11.25 4.52 27.24
C ASP A 613 10.26 3.71 26.38
N LYS A 614 9.73 4.37 25.35
CA LYS A 614 8.73 3.80 24.44
C LYS A 614 9.27 2.61 23.65
N LEU A 615 10.52 2.64 23.20
CA LEU A 615 11.09 1.54 22.42
C LEU A 615 11.42 0.34 23.31
N ASP A 616 11.86 0.58 24.55
CA ASP A 616 12.02 -0.47 25.56
C ASP A 616 10.69 -1.17 25.83
N LEU A 617 9.62 -0.40 26.06
CA LEU A 617 8.26 -0.88 26.30
C LEU A 617 7.81 -1.87 25.21
N ILE A 618 8.11 -1.55 23.94
CA ILE A 618 7.65 -2.28 22.76
C ILE A 618 8.59 -3.44 22.42
N ARG A 619 9.88 -3.17 22.21
CA ARG A 619 10.87 -4.14 21.70
C ARG A 619 11.33 -5.12 22.78
N GLN A 620 11.51 -4.64 24.01
CA GLN A 620 12.06 -5.45 25.11
C GLN A 620 10.95 -6.20 25.86
N TYR A 621 9.82 -5.52 26.11
CA TYR A 621 8.75 -6.04 26.97
C TYR A 621 7.45 -6.41 26.23
N GLY A 622 7.31 -6.02 24.96
CA GLY A 622 6.13 -6.32 24.16
C GLY A 622 4.84 -5.73 24.71
N VAL A 623 4.90 -4.56 25.36
CA VAL A 623 3.72 -3.91 25.95
C VAL A 623 3.21 -2.82 25.02
N ILE A 624 1.89 -2.81 24.81
CA ILE A 624 1.21 -1.83 23.97
C ILE A 624 0.35 -0.93 24.84
N ILE A 625 0.40 0.36 24.56
CA ILE A 625 -0.42 1.39 25.18
C ILE A 625 -1.19 2.14 24.09
N ASP A 626 -2.28 2.78 24.48
CA ASP A 626 -2.90 3.81 23.67
C ASP A 626 -2.09 5.09 23.85
N PHE A 627 -1.31 5.45 22.84
CA PHE A 627 -0.47 6.65 22.86
C PHE A 627 -1.26 7.96 22.99
N SER A 628 -2.57 7.95 22.73
CA SER A 628 -3.44 9.13 22.91
C SER A 628 -3.91 9.31 24.35
N THR A 629 -4.20 8.22 25.04
CA THR A 629 -4.70 8.27 26.42
C THR A 629 -3.65 7.91 27.47
N GLY A 630 -2.50 7.41 27.02
CA GLY A 630 -1.45 6.82 27.84
C GLY A 630 -1.82 5.46 28.45
N LYS A 631 -3.03 4.93 28.21
CA LYS A 631 -3.54 3.75 28.92
C LYS A 631 -2.91 2.44 28.43
N LEU A 632 -2.67 1.53 29.37
CA LEU A 632 -2.31 0.15 29.08
C LEU A 632 -3.45 -0.57 28.33
N LEU A 633 -3.11 -1.23 27.23
CA LEU A 633 -4.03 -2.06 26.45
C LEU A 633 -3.72 -3.53 26.75
N GLU A 634 -4.41 -4.10 27.74
CA GLU A 634 -4.09 -5.44 28.26
C GLU A 634 -4.29 -6.53 27.20
N THR A 635 -5.39 -6.48 26.44
CA THR A 635 -5.71 -7.49 25.42
C THR A 635 -4.78 -7.38 24.22
N SER A 636 -4.58 -6.16 23.70
CA SER A 636 -3.63 -5.93 22.61
C SER A 636 -2.20 -6.29 23.01
N THR A 637 -1.80 -6.02 24.26
CA THR A 637 -0.49 -6.43 24.79
C THR A 637 -0.33 -7.94 24.77
N GLN A 638 -1.36 -8.70 25.15
CA GLN A 638 -1.30 -10.16 25.07
C GLN A 638 -1.13 -10.63 23.62
N GLN A 639 -1.95 -10.13 22.69
CA GLN A 639 -1.86 -10.48 21.27
C GLN A 639 -0.51 -10.08 20.65
N PHE A 640 0.03 -8.92 21.02
CA PHE A 640 1.33 -8.44 20.54
C PHE A 640 2.47 -9.31 21.08
N ARG A 641 2.42 -9.74 22.35
CA ARG A 641 3.40 -10.68 22.92
C ARG A 641 3.35 -12.05 22.26
N GLU A 642 2.17 -12.56 21.91
CA GLU A 642 2.02 -13.80 21.15
C GLU A 642 2.72 -13.70 19.79
N MET A 643 2.52 -12.59 19.08
CA MET A 643 3.23 -12.29 17.84
C MET A 643 4.76 -12.25 18.02
N LEU A 644 5.26 -11.52 19.03
CA LEU A 644 6.71 -11.46 19.30
C LEU A 644 7.27 -12.83 19.70
N GLN A 645 6.49 -13.63 20.42
CA GLN A 645 6.89 -14.97 20.83
C GLN A 645 7.08 -15.91 19.64
N GLU A 646 6.20 -15.81 18.64
CA GLU A 646 6.24 -16.60 17.41
C GLU A 646 7.33 -16.11 16.45
N ARG A 647 7.40 -14.80 16.17
CA ARG A 647 8.24 -14.24 15.10
C ARG A 647 9.66 -13.91 15.53
N ALA A 648 9.86 -13.58 16.81
CA ALA A 648 11.15 -13.17 17.35
C ALA A 648 11.70 -14.20 18.34
N ALA A 649 11.03 -14.41 19.47
CA ALA A 649 11.61 -15.14 20.61
C ALA A 649 11.84 -16.64 20.36
N SER A 650 11.15 -17.24 19.40
CA SER A 650 11.36 -18.62 18.94
C SER A 650 12.70 -18.81 18.22
N TYR A 651 13.28 -17.75 17.64
CA TYR A 651 14.55 -17.75 16.89
C TYR A 651 15.76 -17.28 17.71
N TRP A 652 15.52 -16.84 18.95
CA TRP A 652 16.50 -16.27 19.88
C TRP A 652 17.33 -17.28 20.67
#